data_AF-A0A181Z793-F1
#
_entry.id   AF-A0A181Z793-F1
#
_cell.length_a   1.000
_cell.length_b   1.000
_cell.length_c   1.000
_cell.angle_alpha   90.00
_cell.angle_beta   90.00
_cell.angle_gamma   90.00
#
_symmetry.space_group_name_H-M   'P 1'
#
loop_
_entity.id
_entity.type
_entity.pdbx_description
1 polymer ?
#
loop_
_entity_poly.entity_id
_entity_poly.type
_entity_poly.pdbx_seq_one_letter_code
_entity_poly.pdbx_strand_id
1 'polypeptide(L)'
;MSAELTLGAEEELHLIDLESGRLSAKAPRLLPKLPADRFGAELQRTTIETNTPVVTTLDDLRRVIVDLRQELAGAIAPAGVTIAAAGTAPRSEYADFELTSGGRYGRMQEQYRMLVDEQLICGLQVHVGVSDRDLAVQIAQRVAPTLPVLLALSASSPFWNGQDTGYASFRSIIWQRWPSAGSFGRVESAAEYDKVLEDLIASGVIADKKMAYFDVRPSSHAPTLELRVCDATPVVDDAVLIAGLFRAAVRKAEIAVESGAEWHPRSEPLHRAAMWQAARSGLSGDLLGLGQHPERLPAEIAVRQLVSRLRPELEELGDWGTVSALLEDTLARGNSTDRQRTAYAERGSLDDVVALVVEDTAGTPSGRDDHPVVAIPSYRVRAGDEAVGPGARPRPAFRDLAAFFRGWDAETTIDRCTARDAWTREHEVGFVVAGAVQDFGCDLVPRTVSAYEWDQLAKGLGQRARAIELFLRDAYGDRRIVADGAMDERDFVGRNGWDPDAMRLPRDAVRAPVLGFDLVRNEFGGWRVLEDNVRSPSGVAYGIALRELMDEVVPDAPRPEHLRDPHGVMDRIAHTLRTNATAVTGEREAVLALISDGPAAGAWYEHRRLSDGAGMRLLTESDLDVRDGHVVEAATGDVLHALYLRVDRDASALRTDLTPDLGARILDAAEAGRVYLANAPGNALVDDKAMYVNVPDLIWYYLDEKPLLESVPTYRTSIEGERMSVLDRVGELVTKPVDGEGGRDVLIGPAASAPEVAERRRAIAADPAGWVGQEVVQLSSHPTIGPAGLDPRHVDLRAFVYVTGTGPDDTHLADVALTRVAPEGSLVVNSSRGGGAKDTWIVGTDREDS
;
A
#
# COMPACT_ATOMS: atom_id res chain seq x y z
N MET A 1 49.38 -16.03 0.55
CA MET A 1 48.21 -16.69 1.16
C MET A 1 47.51 -17.44 0.03
N SER A 2 47.04 -18.68 0.23
CA SER A 2 46.14 -19.28 -0.78
C SER A 2 44.90 -18.39 -0.87
N ALA A 3 44.34 -18.22 -2.07
CA ALA A 3 43.20 -17.33 -2.27
C ALA A 3 41.90 -17.89 -1.66
N GLU A 4 41.88 -19.15 -1.23
CA GLU A 4 40.69 -19.88 -0.77
C GLU A 4 39.92 -19.14 0.33
N LEU A 5 38.64 -18.91 0.07
CA LEU A 5 37.65 -18.34 1.00
C LEU A 5 38.01 -16.94 1.55
N THR A 6 38.96 -16.26 0.90
CA THR A 6 39.19 -14.82 1.08
C THR A 6 38.02 -14.02 0.55
N LEU A 7 37.87 -12.78 1.02
CA LEU A 7 36.77 -11.88 0.67
C LEU A 7 37.29 -10.63 -0.03
N GLY A 8 36.50 -10.09 -0.94
CA GLY A 8 36.60 -8.74 -1.46
C GLY A 8 35.21 -8.20 -1.80
N ALA A 9 35.05 -6.88 -1.83
CA ALA A 9 33.80 -6.25 -2.24
C ALA A 9 34.06 -5.05 -3.16
N GLU A 10 33.10 -4.80 -4.04
CA GLU A 10 33.03 -3.60 -4.87
C GLU A 10 31.67 -2.93 -4.62
N GLU A 11 31.67 -1.64 -4.30
CA GLU A 11 30.44 -0.86 -4.09
C GLU A 11 30.33 0.26 -5.10
N GLU A 12 29.26 0.28 -5.88
CA GLU A 12 28.90 1.41 -6.72
C GLU A 12 28.11 2.43 -5.87
N LEU A 13 28.55 3.69 -5.84
CA LEU A 13 27.97 4.74 -5.00
C LEU A 13 27.46 5.91 -5.84
N HIS A 14 26.20 6.27 -5.66
CA HIS A 14 25.64 7.48 -6.28
C HIS A 14 26.25 8.73 -5.65
N LEU A 15 26.50 9.74 -6.47
CA LEU A 15 26.91 11.08 -6.06
C LEU A 15 25.69 11.99 -5.96
N ILE A 16 25.45 12.54 -4.78
CA ILE A 16 24.32 13.43 -4.49
C ILE A 16 24.84 14.85 -4.24
N ASP A 17 24.27 15.84 -4.90
CA ASP A 17 24.52 17.25 -4.63
C ASP A 17 23.84 17.66 -3.33
N LEU A 18 24.62 18.22 -2.38
CA LEU A 18 24.15 18.50 -1.03
C LEU A 18 23.11 19.62 -0.93
N GLU A 19 23.12 20.56 -1.87
CA GLU A 19 22.18 21.69 -1.88
C GLU A 19 20.83 21.27 -2.46
N SER A 20 20.84 20.52 -3.56
CA SER A 20 19.62 20.14 -4.27
C SER A 20 19.05 18.76 -3.92
N GLY A 21 19.84 17.88 -3.28
CA GLY A 21 19.46 16.49 -3.04
C GLY A 21 19.34 15.63 -4.32
N ARG A 22 19.85 16.13 -5.45
CA ARG A 22 19.79 15.48 -6.76
C ARG A 22 21.10 14.79 -7.12
N LEU A 23 21.06 13.91 -8.11
CA LEU A 23 22.27 13.28 -8.64
C LEU A 23 23.25 14.32 -9.21
N SER A 24 24.54 14.05 -9.01
CA SER A 24 25.64 14.94 -9.40
C SER A 24 26.58 14.24 -10.39
N ALA A 25 26.60 14.70 -11.64
CA ALA A 25 27.48 14.19 -12.70
C ALA A 25 28.95 14.63 -12.59
N LYS A 26 29.44 14.88 -11.37
CA LYS A 26 30.78 15.42 -11.08
C LYS A 26 31.87 14.32 -11.03
N ALA A 27 31.55 13.02 -11.14
CA ALA A 27 32.54 11.94 -11.00
C ALA A 27 33.80 12.12 -11.89
N PRO A 28 33.69 12.48 -13.20
CA PRO A 28 34.87 12.66 -14.05
C PRO A 28 35.85 13.76 -13.59
N ARG A 29 35.37 14.74 -12.80
CA ARG A 29 36.21 15.80 -12.22
C ARG A 29 36.80 15.42 -10.86
N LEU A 30 36.19 14.46 -10.17
CA LEU A 30 36.56 14.02 -8.83
C LEU A 30 37.53 12.84 -8.87
N LEU A 31 37.28 11.85 -9.73
CA LEU A 31 38.09 10.63 -9.84
C LEU A 31 39.59 10.87 -10.05
N PRO A 32 40.07 11.83 -10.86
CA PRO A 32 41.50 12.09 -11.00
C PRO A 32 42.21 12.52 -9.71
N LYS A 33 41.47 12.86 -8.66
CA LYS A 33 41.98 13.27 -7.35
C LYS A 33 41.99 12.12 -6.32
N LEU A 34 41.48 10.95 -6.71
CA LEU A 34 41.32 9.78 -5.84
C LEU A 34 42.35 8.69 -6.21
N PRO A 35 42.77 7.85 -5.25
CA PRO A 35 43.60 6.68 -5.54
C PRO A 35 42.92 5.69 -6.51
N ALA A 36 43.52 5.50 -7.69
CA ALA A 36 42.94 4.70 -8.77
C ALA A 36 42.90 3.18 -8.49
N ASP A 37 43.61 2.71 -7.46
CA ASP A 37 43.57 1.32 -6.97
C ASP A 37 42.35 1.04 -6.08
N ARG A 38 41.67 2.09 -5.61
CA ARG A 38 40.52 2.00 -4.70
C ARG A 38 39.24 2.57 -5.30
N PHE A 39 39.35 3.57 -6.17
CA PHE A 39 38.21 4.31 -6.71
C PHE A 39 38.16 4.23 -8.23
N GLY A 40 37.04 3.72 -8.75
CA GLY A 40 36.81 3.43 -10.16
C GLY A 40 35.79 4.36 -10.81
N ALA A 41 35.94 4.55 -12.14
CA ALA A 41 34.95 5.21 -12.96
C ALA A 41 33.87 4.21 -13.40
N GLU A 42 32.61 4.62 -13.30
CA GLU A 42 31.48 3.81 -13.76
C GLU A 42 30.83 4.31 -15.06
N LEU A 43 29.91 3.50 -15.59
CA LEU A 43 29.14 3.82 -16.81
C LEU A 43 28.51 5.22 -16.73
N GLN A 44 27.93 5.56 -15.57
CA GLN A 44 27.27 6.83 -15.32
C GLN A 44 28.23 7.83 -14.67
N ARG A 45 28.14 9.10 -15.08
CA ARG A 45 28.97 10.20 -14.52
C ARG A 45 28.60 10.56 -13.07
N THR A 46 27.50 10.00 -12.59
CA THR A 46 26.92 10.21 -11.26
C THR A 46 27.33 9.13 -10.27
N THR A 47 28.24 8.23 -10.64
CA THR A 47 28.62 7.08 -9.81
C THR A 47 30.13 7.00 -9.66
N ILE A 48 30.60 6.60 -8.47
CA ILE A 48 31.98 6.20 -8.20
C ILE A 48 31.95 4.80 -7.58
N GLU A 49 32.78 3.90 -8.10
CA GLU A 49 32.98 2.56 -7.53
C GLU A 49 34.07 2.59 -6.46
N THR A 50 33.87 1.88 -5.35
CA THR A 50 34.91 1.59 -4.36
C THR A 50 35.30 0.12 -4.41
N ASN A 51 36.59 -0.18 -4.23
CA ASN A 51 37.15 -1.52 -4.33
C ASN A 51 37.92 -1.86 -3.04
N THR A 52 37.52 -2.93 -2.34
CA THR A 52 38.25 -3.37 -1.14
C THR A 52 39.53 -4.13 -1.53
N PRO A 53 40.61 -4.04 -0.73
CA PRO A 53 41.63 -5.09 -0.71
C PRO A 53 41.03 -6.46 -0.38
N VAL A 54 41.80 -7.51 -0.65
CA VAL A 54 41.48 -8.88 -0.24
C VAL A 54 41.65 -9.01 1.28
N VAL A 55 40.61 -9.50 1.96
CA VAL A 55 40.58 -9.71 3.41
C VAL A 55 40.20 -11.16 3.76
N THR A 56 40.41 -11.57 5.01
CA THR A 56 40.13 -12.95 5.47
C THR A 56 38.99 -13.03 6.48
N THR A 57 38.57 -11.92 7.07
CA THR A 57 37.53 -11.87 8.10
C THR A 57 36.42 -10.89 7.73
N LEU A 58 35.21 -11.14 8.23
CA LEU A 58 34.08 -10.20 8.07
C LEU A 58 34.34 -8.87 8.79
N ASP A 59 35.04 -8.89 9.93
CA ASP A 59 35.40 -7.68 10.67
C ASP A 59 36.36 -6.77 9.89
N ASP A 60 37.33 -7.36 9.18
CA ASP A 60 38.22 -6.61 8.30
C ASP A 60 37.46 -6.06 7.09
N LEU A 61 36.56 -6.85 6.48
CA LEU A 61 35.71 -6.38 5.38
C LEU A 61 34.87 -5.18 5.80
N ARG A 62 34.19 -5.30 6.95
CA ARG A 62 33.38 -4.25 7.56
C ARG A 62 34.18 -2.97 7.74
N ARG A 63 35.35 -3.06 8.37
CA ARG A 63 36.22 -1.90 8.63
C ARG A 63 36.66 -1.23 7.32
N VAL A 64 37.06 -2.01 6.34
CA VAL A 64 37.54 -1.49 5.05
C VAL A 64 36.44 -0.78 4.27
N ILE A 65 35.22 -1.32 4.24
CA ILE A 65 34.08 -0.64 3.60
C ILE A 65 33.82 0.73 4.24
N VAL A 66 33.82 0.80 5.58
CA VAL A 66 33.65 2.06 6.32
C VAL A 66 34.77 3.05 5.96
N ASP A 67 36.02 2.60 5.98
CA ASP A 67 37.18 3.44 5.69
C ASP A 67 37.11 4.02 4.26
N LEU A 68 36.74 3.20 3.27
CA LEU A 68 36.60 3.63 1.87
C LEU A 68 35.49 4.66 1.68
N ARG A 69 34.33 4.46 2.30
CA ARG A 69 33.22 5.41 2.26
C ARG A 69 33.60 6.75 2.92
N GLN A 70 34.28 6.70 4.07
CA GLN A 70 34.77 7.91 4.76
C GLN A 70 35.84 8.65 3.95
N GLU A 71 36.79 7.92 3.37
CA GLU A 71 37.84 8.48 2.50
C GLU A 71 37.21 9.19 1.29
N LEU A 72 36.26 8.53 0.61
CA LEU A 72 35.55 9.11 -0.53
C LEU A 72 34.74 10.34 -0.13
N ALA A 73 33.89 10.22 0.90
CA ALA A 73 33.04 11.32 1.37
C ALA A 73 33.87 12.55 1.76
N GLY A 74 34.97 12.36 2.49
CA GLY A 74 35.89 13.44 2.85
C GLY A 74 36.56 14.09 1.65
N ALA A 75 36.95 13.30 0.64
CA ALA A 75 37.61 13.81 -0.56
C ALA A 75 36.68 14.61 -1.48
N ILE A 76 35.39 14.26 -1.53
CA ILE A 76 34.41 14.91 -2.42
C ILE A 76 33.61 16.04 -1.76
N ALA A 77 33.54 16.09 -0.43
CA ALA A 77 32.78 17.09 0.32
C ALA A 77 33.08 18.56 -0.10
N PRO A 78 34.33 18.99 -0.38
CA PRO A 78 34.60 20.36 -0.83
C PRO A 78 33.95 20.74 -2.18
N ALA A 79 33.48 19.76 -2.95
CA ALA A 79 32.76 19.98 -4.21
C ALA A 79 31.23 20.12 -4.02
N GLY A 80 30.75 20.11 -2.78
CA GLY A 80 29.32 20.16 -2.43
C GLY A 80 28.58 18.86 -2.75
N VAL A 81 29.27 17.72 -2.71
CA VAL A 81 28.74 16.40 -3.08
C VAL A 81 28.90 15.44 -1.92
N THR A 82 27.95 14.52 -1.77
CA THR A 82 28.00 13.37 -0.86
C THR A 82 27.73 12.07 -1.60
N ILE A 83 27.79 10.94 -0.90
CA ILE A 83 27.58 9.60 -1.44
C ILE A 83 26.28 8.98 -0.94
N ALA A 84 25.69 8.12 -1.75
CA ALA A 84 24.53 7.30 -1.42
C ALA A 84 24.70 5.88 -1.99
N ALA A 85 24.70 4.86 -1.12
CA ALA A 85 24.70 3.46 -1.52
C ALA A 85 23.24 2.97 -1.62
N ALA A 86 22.66 2.94 -2.81
CA ALA A 86 21.31 2.43 -3.04
C ALA A 86 21.21 1.85 -4.44
N GLY A 87 20.35 0.84 -4.66
CA GLY A 87 20.21 0.18 -5.96
C GLY A 87 19.82 1.13 -7.08
N THR A 88 19.02 2.14 -6.76
CA THR A 88 18.65 3.27 -7.61
C THR A 88 18.70 4.53 -6.74
N ALA A 89 18.98 5.67 -7.34
CA ALA A 89 18.90 6.95 -6.64
C ALA A 89 17.43 7.24 -6.27
N PRO A 90 17.09 7.51 -4.99
CA PRO A 90 15.71 7.74 -4.57
C PRO A 90 15.02 8.86 -5.35
N ARG A 91 15.79 9.90 -5.69
CA ARG A 91 15.39 10.98 -6.60
C ARG A 91 16.27 10.92 -7.86
N SER A 92 15.64 10.55 -8.98
CA SER A 92 16.23 10.52 -10.32
C SER A 92 15.22 11.05 -11.33
N GLU A 93 15.70 11.62 -12.42
CA GLU A 93 14.91 12.07 -13.57
C GLU A 93 15.56 11.61 -14.89
N TYR A 94 14.80 11.55 -15.98
CA TYR A 94 15.33 11.22 -17.32
C TYR A 94 16.47 12.14 -17.78
N ALA A 95 16.54 13.37 -17.27
CA ALA A 95 17.64 14.29 -17.57
C ALA A 95 18.97 13.91 -16.89
N ASP A 96 18.95 13.07 -15.84
CA ASP A 96 20.14 12.72 -15.06
C ASP A 96 20.99 11.63 -15.72
N PHE A 97 20.51 11.00 -16.80
CA PHE A 97 21.19 9.92 -17.50
C PHE A 97 22.29 10.46 -18.43
N GLU A 98 23.44 10.78 -17.85
CA GLU A 98 24.63 11.20 -18.59
C GLU A 98 25.77 10.17 -18.51
N LEU A 99 26.16 9.64 -19.68
CA LEU A 99 27.21 8.63 -19.79
C LEU A 99 28.63 9.19 -19.65
N THR A 100 29.50 8.41 -19.03
CA THR A 100 30.94 8.71 -18.98
C THR A 100 31.52 8.72 -20.40
N SER A 101 32.25 9.79 -20.74
CA SER A 101 32.85 9.95 -22.07
C SER A 101 33.96 8.93 -22.31
N GLY A 102 33.70 7.93 -23.14
CA GLY A 102 34.67 6.91 -23.54
C GLY A 102 34.19 6.04 -24.71
N GLY A 103 35.12 5.58 -25.55
CA GLY A 103 34.80 4.83 -26.77
C GLY A 103 34.10 3.48 -26.55
N ARG A 104 34.13 2.93 -25.32
CA ARG A 104 33.35 1.74 -24.94
C ARG A 104 31.88 2.08 -24.70
N TYR A 105 31.61 3.11 -23.89
CA TYR A 105 30.26 3.48 -23.48
C TYR A 105 29.43 4.10 -24.61
N GLY A 106 30.05 4.90 -25.50
CA GLY A 106 29.38 5.39 -26.71
C GLY A 106 28.90 4.26 -27.64
N ARG A 107 29.71 3.20 -27.79
CA ARG A 107 29.31 2.00 -28.56
C ARG A 107 28.16 1.25 -27.90
N MET A 108 28.17 1.14 -26.56
CA MET A 108 27.04 0.54 -25.84
C MET A 108 25.76 1.35 -26.02
N GLN A 109 25.84 2.69 -25.99
CA GLN A 109 24.67 3.54 -26.21
C GLN A 109 24.07 3.35 -27.60
N GLU A 110 24.90 3.28 -28.66
CA GLU A 110 24.41 3.03 -30.02
C GLU A 110 23.75 1.65 -30.16
N GLN A 111 24.36 0.63 -29.53
CA GLN A 111 23.95 -0.77 -29.70
C GLN A 111 22.74 -1.17 -28.83
N TYR A 112 22.65 -0.70 -27.58
CA TYR A 112 21.63 -1.14 -26.61
C TYR A 112 20.58 -0.07 -26.27
N ARG A 113 20.80 1.19 -26.70
CA ARG A 113 19.82 2.30 -26.63
C ARG A 113 19.23 2.48 -25.23
N MET A 114 17.90 2.37 -25.12
CA MET A 114 17.12 2.62 -23.90
C MET A 114 17.61 1.81 -22.68
N LEU A 115 18.21 0.63 -22.88
CA LEU A 115 18.80 -0.14 -21.77
C LEU A 115 19.96 0.60 -21.09
N VAL A 116 20.75 1.35 -21.86
CA VAL A 116 21.84 2.20 -21.35
C VAL A 116 21.29 3.50 -20.81
N ASP A 117 20.30 4.09 -21.50
CA ASP A 117 19.65 5.34 -21.09
C ASP A 117 18.80 5.21 -19.81
N GLU A 118 18.53 3.99 -19.34
CA GLU A 118 17.82 3.71 -18.07
C GLU A 118 18.74 3.09 -17.00
N GLN A 119 20.04 2.93 -17.28
CA GLN A 119 20.99 2.24 -16.40
C GLN A 119 21.60 3.18 -15.34
N LEU A 120 20.76 3.73 -14.48
CA LEU A 120 21.17 4.53 -13.31
C LEU A 120 21.01 3.70 -12.04
N ILE A 121 21.81 2.66 -11.96
CA ILE A 121 21.76 1.66 -10.90
C ILE A 121 23.13 1.49 -10.25
N CYS A 122 23.14 1.09 -8.98
CA CYS A 122 24.35 0.81 -8.22
C CYS A 122 24.25 -0.56 -7.52
N GLY A 123 25.26 -1.41 -7.67
CA GLY A 123 25.33 -2.74 -7.06
C GLY A 123 26.34 -2.87 -5.93
N LEU A 124 26.12 -3.88 -5.09
CA LEU A 124 27.13 -4.47 -4.22
C LEU A 124 27.62 -5.76 -4.87
N GLN A 125 28.93 -5.88 -5.06
CA GLN A 125 29.58 -7.06 -5.63
C GLN A 125 30.45 -7.70 -4.56
N VAL A 126 30.34 -9.01 -4.39
CA VAL A 126 31.14 -9.75 -3.38
C VAL A 126 31.95 -10.84 -4.05
N HIS A 127 33.25 -10.84 -3.79
CA HIS A 127 34.21 -11.82 -4.26
C HIS A 127 34.57 -12.79 -3.14
N VAL A 128 34.48 -14.09 -3.43
CA VAL A 128 34.99 -15.15 -2.56
C VAL A 128 36.07 -15.90 -3.32
N GLY A 129 37.28 -15.99 -2.77
CA GLY A 129 38.38 -16.67 -3.45
C GLY A 129 38.17 -18.19 -3.55
N VAL A 130 38.50 -18.75 -4.71
CA VAL A 130 38.34 -20.18 -5.05
C VAL A 130 39.65 -20.70 -5.62
N SER A 131 39.99 -21.95 -5.31
CA SER A 131 41.29 -22.55 -5.66
C SER A 131 41.51 -22.76 -7.16
N ASP A 132 40.45 -23.03 -7.93
CA ASP A 132 40.51 -23.28 -9.37
C ASP A 132 39.23 -22.83 -10.11
N ARG A 133 39.34 -22.55 -11.42
CA ARG A 133 38.22 -22.07 -12.25
C ARG A 133 37.16 -23.13 -12.54
N ASP A 134 37.52 -24.40 -12.72
CA ASP A 134 36.54 -25.48 -12.91
C ASP A 134 35.66 -25.63 -11.65
N LEU A 135 36.30 -25.53 -10.49
CA LEU A 135 35.60 -25.52 -9.21
C LEU A 135 34.69 -24.29 -9.09
N ALA A 136 35.16 -23.09 -9.46
CA ALA A 136 34.33 -21.88 -9.43
C ALA A 136 33.07 -22.01 -10.29
N VAL A 137 33.17 -22.59 -11.49
CA VAL A 137 32.02 -22.86 -12.37
C VAL A 137 31.01 -23.82 -11.72
N GLN A 138 31.50 -24.87 -11.07
CA GLN A 138 30.64 -25.84 -10.39
C GLN A 138 29.97 -25.28 -9.14
N ILE A 139 30.67 -24.40 -8.40
CA ILE A 139 30.15 -23.69 -7.22
C ILE A 139 29.07 -22.69 -7.63
N ALA A 140 29.32 -21.87 -8.66
CA ALA A 140 28.38 -20.86 -9.17
C ALA A 140 26.96 -21.42 -9.41
N GLN A 141 26.89 -22.61 -10.02
CA GLN A 141 25.63 -23.28 -10.31
C GLN A 141 24.93 -23.86 -9.06
N ARG A 142 25.70 -24.20 -8.02
CA ARG A 142 25.20 -24.76 -6.76
C ARG A 142 24.73 -23.69 -5.78
N VAL A 143 25.29 -22.48 -5.85
CA VAL A 143 24.84 -21.35 -5.01
C VAL A 143 23.61 -20.64 -5.58
N ALA A 144 23.26 -20.85 -6.85
CA ALA A 144 22.13 -20.20 -7.51
C ALA A 144 20.80 -20.20 -6.70
N PRO A 145 20.40 -21.27 -5.98
CA PRO A 145 19.18 -21.25 -5.16
C PRO A 145 19.18 -20.25 -4.00
N THR A 146 20.35 -19.79 -3.53
CA THR A 146 20.47 -18.84 -2.41
C THR A 146 20.37 -17.38 -2.86
N LEU A 147 20.64 -17.09 -4.15
CA LEU A 147 20.70 -15.73 -4.69
C LEU A 147 19.41 -14.90 -4.47
N PRO A 148 18.18 -15.45 -4.61
CA PRO A 148 16.97 -14.68 -4.32
C PRO A 148 16.91 -14.17 -2.88
N VAL A 149 17.42 -14.93 -1.91
CA VAL A 149 17.45 -14.51 -0.49
C VAL A 149 18.47 -13.39 -0.28
N LEU A 150 19.64 -13.48 -0.92
CA LEU A 150 20.66 -12.43 -0.86
C LEU A 150 20.17 -11.14 -1.53
N LEU A 151 19.45 -11.24 -2.65
CA LEU A 151 18.81 -10.10 -3.30
C LEU A 151 17.78 -9.44 -2.37
N ALA A 152 16.90 -10.24 -1.74
CA ALA A 152 15.89 -9.74 -0.82
C ALA A 152 16.51 -9.01 0.39
N LEU A 153 17.62 -9.52 0.95
CA LEU A 153 18.39 -8.85 2.01
C LEU A 153 18.99 -7.52 1.53
N SER A 154 19.54 -7.48 0.31
CA SER A 154 20.20 -6.29 -0.24
C SER A 154 19.26 -5.18 -0.71
N ALA A 155 17.97 -5.49 -0.92
CA ALA A 155 17.04 -4.63 -1.64
C ALA A 155 16.99 -3.20 -1.05
N SER A 156 17.28 -2.23 -1.91
CA SER A 156 17.43 -0.81 -1.53
C SER A 156 16.98 0.16 -2.63
N SER A 157 16.20 -0.32 -3.60
CA SER A 157 15.76 0.46 -4.76
C SER A 157 14.24 0.45 -4.96
N PRO A 158 13.44 0.95 -4.00
CA PRO A 158 11.99 1.01 -4.16
C PRO A 158 11.53 2.16 -5.05
N PHE A 159 12.30 3.25 -5.12
CA PHE A 159 11.97 4.45 -5.89
C PHE A 159 12.77 4.54 -7.18
N TRP A 160 12.11 4.98 -8.25
CA TRP A 160 12.74 5.28 -9.54
C TRP A 160 11.93 6.35 -10.26
N ASN A 161 12.61 7.34 -10.86
CA ASN A 161 11.96 8.47 -11.53
C ASN A 161 10.91 9.20 -10.67
N GLY A 162 11.21 9.34 -9.37
CA GLY A 162 10.37 10.04 -8.42
C GLY A 162 9.11 9.28 -7.97
N GLN A 163 8.99 7.99 -8.29
CA GLN A 163 7.83 7.18 -7.91
C GLN A 163 8.23 5.91 -7.17
N ASP A 164 7.40 5.47 -6.22
CA ASP A 164 7.50 4.11 -5.70
C ASP A 164 7.12 3.14 -6.83
N THR A 165 8.06 2.28 -7.20
CA THR A 165 7.93 1.35 -8.32
C THR A 165 7.07 0.14 -7.98
N GLY A 166 6.75 -0.05 -6.70
CA GLY A 166 6.24 -1.28 -6.14
C GLY A 166 7.32 -2.36 -5.94
N TYR A 167 8.50 -2.28 -6.56
CA TYR A 167 9.55 -3.27 -6.32
C TYR A 167 10.34 -2.96 -5.05
N ALA A 168 10.96 -3.97 -4.46
CA ALA A 168 11.94 -3.77 -3.40
C ALA A 168 13.35 -3.56 -3.98
N SER A 169 13.67 -4.25 -5.09
CA SER A 169 14.85 -4.01 -5.91
C SER A 169 14.43 -3.71 -7.34
N PHE A 170 14.21 -2.44 -7.66
CA PHE A 170 13.96 -2.02 -9.04
C PHE A 170 15.22 -2.10 -9.91
N ARG A 171 16.41 -1.99 -9.30
CA ARG A 171 17.68 -2.26 -9.97
C ARG A 171 17.68 -3.62 -10.68
N SER A 172 17.18 -4.66 -10.01
CA SER A 172 17.09 -6.00 -10.60
C SER A 172 16.20 -6.04 -11.83
N ILE A 173 15.10 -5.28 -11.86
CA ILE A 173 14.19 -5.20 -13.00
C ILE A 173 14.87 -4.51 -14.20
N ILE A 174 15.63 -3.44 -13.94
CA ILE A 174 16.45 -2.79 -14.96
C ILE A 174 17.50 -3.77 -15.49
N TRP A 175 18.21 -4.46 -14.58
CA TRP A 175 19.32 -5.36 -14.89
C TRP A 175 18.89 -6.59 -15.72
N GLN A 176 17.75 -7.21 -15.40
CA GLN A 176 17.24 -8.42 -16.06
C GLN A 176 16.92 -8.25 -17.56
N ARG A 177 16.87 -7.02 -18.06
CA ARG A 177 16.63 -6.73 -19.48
C ARG A 177 17.90 -6.84 -20.33
N TRP A 178 19.07 -6.91 -19.70
CA TRP A 178 20.34 -7.07 -20.41
C TRP A 178 20.46 -8.47 -21.02
N PRO A 179 21.00 -8.62 -22.26
CA PRO A 179 20.98 -9.89 -22.99
C PRO A 179 21.70 -11.06 -22.31
N SER A 180 22.66 -10.76 -21.44
CA SER A 180 23.50 -11.74 -20.73
C SER A 180 23.22 -11.80 -19.22
N ALA A 181 22.21 -11.08 -18.73
CA ALA A 181 21.83 -11.11 -17.32
C ALA A 181 21.10 -12.41 -16.96
N GLY A 182 21.29 -12.90 -15.74
CA GLY A 182 20.70 -14.15 -15.27
C GLY A 182 21.68 -15.31 -15.16
N SER A 183 21.17 -16.53 -15.35
CA SER A 183 21.97 -17.76 -15.35
C SER A 183 22.79 -17.90 -16.64
N PHE A 184 24.04 -18.36 -16.54
CA PHE A 184 24.84 -18.76 -17.71
C PHE A 184 24.52 -20.17 -18.22
N GLY A 185 23.51 -20.84 -17.64
CA GLY A 185 23.12 -22.20 -18.00
C GLY A 185 24.01 -23.28 -17.40
N ARG A 186 23.74 -24.52 -17.77
CA ARG A 186 24.49 -25.68 -17.27
C ARG A 186 25.78 -25.90 -18.05
N VAL A 187 26.91 -25.92 -17.34
CA VAL A 187 28.25 -26.21 -17.87
C VAL A 187 29.04 -27.06 -16.86
N GLU A 188 29.90 -27.95 -17.34
CA GLU A 188 30.64 -28.88 -16.49
C GLU A 188 32.08 -28.43 -16.18
N SER A 189 32.61 -27.47 -16.95
CA SER A 189 33.99 -26.98 -16.81
C SER A 189 34.14 -25.50 -17.17
N ALA A 190 35.27 -24.91 -16.77
CA ALA A 190 35.71 -23.59 -17.19
C ALA A 190 35.88 -23.48 -18.71
N ALA A 191 36.26 -24.56 -19.39
CA ALA A 191 36.36 -24.59 -20.84
C ALA A 191 34.98 -24.46 -21.51
N GLU A 192 33.96 -25.14 -20.98
CA GLU A 192 32.58 -24.98 -21.47
C GLU A 192 32.03 -23.59 -21.16
N TYR A 193 32.32 -23.05 -19.98
CA TYR A 193 31.96 -21.67 -19.62
C TYR A 193 32.62 -20.65 -20.56
N ASP A 194 33.91 -20.80 -20.87
CA ASP A 194 34.61 -19.93 -21.81
C ASP A 194 34.02 -20.04 -23.21
N LYS A 195 33.60 -21.24 -23.64
CA LYS A 195 32.90 -21.43 -24.90
C LYS A 195 31.55 -20.69 -24.95
N VAL A 196 30.76 -20.73 -23.86
CA VAL A 196 29.51 -19.94 -23.77
C VAL A 196 29.81 -18.45 -23.96
N LEU A 197 30.85 -17.92 -23.32
CA LEU A 197 31.27 -16.52 -23.49
C LEU A 197 31.72 -16.21 -24.91
N GLU A 198 32.50 -17.10 -25.52
CA GLU A 198 32.97 -16.96 -26.90
C GLU A 198 31.81 -16.97 -27.89
N ASP A 199 30.84 -17.87 -27.73
CA ASP A 199 29.63 -17.93 -28.56
C ASP A 199 28.76 -16.66 -28.40
N LEU A 200 28.61 -16.15 -27.16
CA LEU A 200 27.90 -14.88 -26.90
C LEU A 200 28.60 -13.69 -27.58
N ILE A 201 29.94 -13.62 -27.53
CA ILE A 201 30.71 -12.56 -28.20
C ILE A 201 30.63 -12.70 -29.72
N ALA A 202 30.79 -13.92 -30.24
CA ALA A 202 30.76 -14.21 -31.67
C ALA A 202 29.39 -13.93 -32.29
N SER A 203 28.31 -14.05 -31.52
CA SER A 203 26.95 -13.67 -31.95
C SER A 203 26.77 -12.16 -32.17
N GLY A 204 27.68 -11.33 -31.65
CA GLY A 204 27.59 -9.88 -31.66
C GLY A 204 26.61 -9.30 -30.63
N VAL A 205 25.94 -10.14 -29.83
CA VAL A 205 24.98 -9.71 -28.80
C VAL A 205 25.71 -9.02 -27.64
N ILE A 206 26.90 -9.47 -27.26
CA ILE A 206 27.78 -8.79 -26.31
C ILE A 206 29.13 -8.45 -26.95
N ALA A 207 29.71 -7.31 -26.56
CA ALA A 207 30.95 -6.82 -27.17
C ALA A 207 32.22 -7.48 -26.61
N ASP A 208 32.22 -7.87 -25.34
CA ASP A 208 33.37 -8.44 -24.64
C ASP A 208 32.96 -9.26 -23.40
N LYS A 209 33.92 -9.95 -22.78
CA LYS A 209 33.69 -10.77 -21.57
C LYS A 209 33.22 -9.94 -20.36
N LYS A 210 33.46 -8.62 -20.32
CA LYS A 210 32.99 -7.75 -19.22
C LYS A 210 31.49 -7.52 -19.28
N MET A 211 30.86 -7.77 -20.42
CA MET A 211 29.40 -7.77 -20.59
C MET A 211 28.75 -9.10 -20.22
N ALA A 212 29.46 -10.05 -19.58
CA ALA A 212 28.86 -11.25 -19.04
C ALA A 212 28.15 -10.93 -17.71
N TYR A 213 26.91 -10.45 -17.77
CA TYR A 213 26.15 -9.92 -16.63
C TYR A 213 25.46 -11.00 -15.78
N PHE A 214 26.04 -12.19 -15.73
CA PHE A 214 25.49 -13.31 -14.97
C PHE A 214 25.38 -12.97 -13.48
N ASP A 215 24.34 -13.52 -12.85
CA ASP A 215 23.97 -13.27 -11.45
C ASP A 215 25.10 -13.60 -10.47
N VAL A 216 25.82 -14.70 -10.77
CA VAL A 216 27.06 -15.12 -10.12
C VAL A 216 27.99 -15.67 -11.19
N ARG A 217 29.30 -15.38 -11.11
CA ARG A 217 30.27 -15.84 -12.13
C ARG A 217 31.66 -16.07 -11.58
N PRO A 218 32.49 -16.93 -12.21
CA PRO A 218 33.94 -16.85 -12.04
C PRO A 218 34.43 -15.47 -12.52
N SER A 219 35.21 -14.78 -11.69
CA SER A 219 35.78 -13.48 -12.07
C SER A 219 36.73 -13.65 -13.26
N SER A 220 36.76 -12.62 -14.12
CA SER A 220 37.64 -12.58 -15.29
C SER A 220 39.05 -12.06 -14.99
N HIS A 221 39.27 -11.50 -13.80
CA HIS A 221 40.52 -10.84 -13.39
C HIS A 221 41.06 -11.32 -12.04
N ALA A 222 40.27 -12.04 -11.25
CA ALA A 222 40.67 -12.58 -9.95
C ALA A 222 40.30 -14.07 -9.84
N PRO A 223 41.05 -14.89 -9.07
CA PRO A 223 40.71 -16.28 -8.78
C PRO A 223 39.58 -16.37 -7.74
N THR A 224 38.42 -15.81 -8.08
CA THR A 224 37.29 -15.64 -7.18
C THR A 224 35.99 -16.01 -7.87
N LEU A 225 35.00 -16.39 -7.08
CA LEU A 225 33.60 -16.34 -7.46
C LEU A 225 33.00 -14.99 -7.07
N GLU A 226 32.29 -14.37 -8.01
CA GLU A 226 31.78 -13.01 -7.92
C GLU A 226 30.25 -13.01 -7.91
N LEU A 227 29.65 -12.49 -6.83
CA LEU A 227 28.22 -12.24 -6.65
C LEU A 227 27.87 -10.87 -7.22
N ARG A 228 26.84 -10.77 -8.09
CA ARG A 228 26.46 -9.50 -8.75
C ARG A 228 24.97 -9.11 -8.62
N VAL A 229 24.16 -9.96 -7.99
CA VAL A 229 22.71 -9.73 -7.88
C VAL A 229 22.33 -8.59 -6.93
N CYS A 230 23.16 -8.29 -5.94
CA CYS A 230 22.79 -7.40 -4.84
C CYS A 230 22.73 -5.92 -5.26
N ASP A 231 21.74 -5.21 -4.73
CA ASP A 231 21.75 -3.75 -4.76
C ASP A 231 22.87 -3.22 -3.86
N ALA A 232 23.35 -1.99 -4.13
CA ALA A 232 24.19 -1.27 -3.18
C ALA A 232 23.39 -1.03 -1.88
N THR A 233 24.00 -1.26 -0.71
CA THR A 233 23.30 -1.22 0.58
C THR A 233 23.75 -0.03 1.42
N PRO A 234 22.85 0.87 1.89
CA PRO A 234 23.24 2.00 2.72
C PRO A 234 23.92 1.56 4.03
N VAL A 235 23.37 0.53 4.68
CA VAL A 235 23.92 -0.01 5.93
C VAL A 235 25.04 -1.00 5.62
N VAL A 236 26.24 -0.73 6.13
CA VAL A 236 27.44 -1.58 5.91
C VAL A 236 27.25 -2.97 6.50
N ASP A 237 26.60 -3.08 7.66
CA ASP A 237 26.34 -4.36 8.32
C ASP A 237 25.45 -5.29 7.46
N ASP A 238 24.56 -4.74 6.61
CA ASP A 238 23.78 -5.52 5.65
C ASP A 238 24.70 -6.11 4.55
N ALA A 239 25.67 -5.33 4.05
CA ALA A 239 26.68 -5.81 3.10
C ALA A 239 27.54 -6.94 3.69
N VAL A 240 27.94 -6.80 4.95
CA VAL A 240 28.76 -7.79 5.67
C VAL A 240 27.98 -9.09 5.92
N LEU A 241 26.70 -9.00 6.29
CA LEU A 241 25.81 -10.14 6.41
C LEU A 241 25.72 -10.91 5.08
N ILE A 242 25.49 -10.20 3.97
CA ILE A 242 25.43 -10.79 2.63
C ILE A 242 26.75 -11.48 2.28
N ALA A 243 27.89 -10.84 2.54
CA ALA A 243 29.20 -11.40 2.26
C ALA A 243 29.47 -12.69 3.06
N GLY A 244 29.10 -12.71 4.35
CA GLY A 244 29.23 -13.91 5.19
C GLY A 244 28.36 -15.07 4.72
N LEU A 245 27.11 -14.80 4.36
CA LEU A 245 26.19 -15.81 3.81
C LEU A 245 26.67 -16.34 2.45
N PHE A 246 27.15 -15.46 1.57
CA PHE A 246 27.69 -15.87 0.28
C PHE A 246 28.96 -16.72 0.44
N ARG A 247 29.89 -16.31 1.31
CA ARG A 247 31.11 -17.07 1.63
C ARG A 247 30.78 -18.47 2.16
N ALA A 248 29.86 -18.59 3.11
CA ALA A 248 29.44 -19.88 3.62
C ALA A 248 28.73 -20.74 2.56
N ALA A 249 27.93 -20.14 1.68
CA ALA A 249 27.32 -20.85 0.55
C ALA A 249 28.35 -21.37 -0.45
N VAL A 250 29.39 -20.59 -0.74
CA VAL A 250 30.55 -21.01 -1.55
C VAL A 250 31.26 -22.19 -0.92
N ARG A 251 31.57 -22.11 0.39
CA ARG A 251 32.22 -23.21 1.12
C ARG A 251 31.38 -24.48 1.12
N LYS A 252 30.07 -24.36 1.36
CA LYS A 252 29.15 -25.50 1.30
C LYS A 252 29.14 -26.17 -0.07
N ALA A 253 29.09 -25.37 -1.13
CA ALA A 253 29.10 -25.85 -2.49
C ALA A 253 30.44 -26.48 -2.89
N GLU A 254 31.56 -25.94 -2.41
CA GLU A 254 32.90 -26.52 -2.56
C GLU A 254 32.96 -27.93 -1.95
N ILE A 255 32.56 -28.08 -0.68
CA ILE A 255 32.51 -29.38 0.01
C ILE A 255 31.63 -30.39 -0.74
N ALA A 256 30.50 -29.92 -1.29
CA ALA A 256 29.60 -30.77 -2.07
C ALA A 256 30.24 -31.24 -3.40
N VAL A 257 31.02 -30.39 -4.07
CA VAL A 257 31.77 -30.75 -5.28
C VAL A 257 32.86 -31.77 -4.94
N GLU A 258 33.67 -31.49 -3.92
CA GLU A 258 34.80 -32.35 -3.51
C GLU A 258 34.36 -33.73 -3.04
N SER A 259 33.21 -33.82 -2.35
CA SER A 259 32.63 -35.08 -1.89
C SER A 259 31.89 -35.85 -2.99
N GLY A 260 31.74 -35.28 -4.19
CA GLY A 260 30.99 -35.88 -5.29
C GLY A 260 29.49 -35.97 -5.01
N ALA A 261 28.95 -35.04 -4.19
CA ALA A 261 27.53 -35.02 -3.87
C ALA A 261 26.69 -34.79 -5.13
N GLU A 262 25.55 -35.50 -5.19
CA GLU A 262 24.61 -35.37 -6.32
C GLU A 262 24.09 -33.93 -6.42
N TRP A 263 24.13 -33.38 -7.62
CA TRP A 263 23.67 -32.02 -7.90
C TRP A 263 22.35 -32.04 -8.66
N HIS A 264 21.34 -31.40 -8.06
CA HIS A 264 20.02 -31.22 -8.65
C HIS A 264 19.80 -29.75 -9.02
N PRO A 265 19.98 -29.35 -10.29
CA PRO A 265 19.77 -27.98 -10.71
C PRO A 265 18.31 -27.56 -10.54
N ARG A 266 18.10 -26.32 -10.09
CA ARG A 266 16.80 -25.65 -10.21
C ARG A 266 16.56 -25.33 -11.69
N SER A 267 15.35 -25.54 -12.18
CA SER A 267 15.01 -25.15 -13.55
C SER A 267 15.14 -23.64 -13.73
N GLU A 268 15.63 -23.20 -14.89
CA GLU A 268 15.87 -21.78 -15.18
C GLU A 268 14.60 -20.91 -15.06
N PRO A 269 13.41 -21.34 -15.56
CA PRO A 269 12.19 -20.54 -15.37
C PRO A 269 11.85 -20.31 -13.90
N LEU A 270 12.09 -21.31 -13.05
CA LEU A 270 11.84 -21.22 -11.61
C LEU A 270 12.88 -20.36 -10.90
N HIS A 271 14.14 -20.40 -11.32
CA HIS A 271 15.17 -19.50 -10.80
C HIS A 271 14.86 -18.03 -11.18
N ARG A 272 14.50 -17.77 -12.43
CA ARG A 272 14.06 -16.44 -12.89
C ARG A 272 12.84 -15.94 -12.10
N ALA A 273 11.85 -16.81 -11.88
CA ALA A 273 10.68 -16.46 -11.06
C ALA A 273 11.07 -16.14 -9.61
N ALA A 274 12.00 -16.90 -9.01
CA ALA A 274 12.51 -16.64 -7.67
C ALA A 274 13.22 -15.28 -7.57
N MET A 275 14.06 -14.94 -8.55
CA MET A 275 14.75 -13.65 -8.62
C MET A 275 13.76 -12.50 -8.79
N TRP A 276 12.75 -12.64 -9.65
CA TRP A 276 11.70 -11.64 -9.81
C TRP A 276 10.87 -11.47 -8.52
N GLN A 277 10.50 -12.56 -7.86
CA GLN A 277 9.75 -12.53 -6.60
C GLN A 277 10.55 -11.81 -5.50
N ALA A 278 11.85 -12.11 -5.38
CA ALA A 278 12.73 -11.42 -4.44
C ALA A 278 12.85 -9.92 -4.76
N ALA A 279 13.00 -9.55 -6.05
CA ALA A 279 13.03 -8.17 -6.49
C ALA A 279 11.72 -7.43 -6.17
N ARG A 280 10.56 -8.10 -6.27
CA ARG A 280 9.25 -7.51 -5.97
C ARG A 280 9.01 -7.34 -4.47
N SER A 281 9.29 -8.37 -3.70
CA SER A 281 8.82 -8.48 -2.31
C SER A 281 9.84 -8.04 -1.26
N GLY A 282 11.15 -8.15 -1.53
CA GLY A 282 12.18 -7.89 -0.52
C GLY A 282 11.96 -8.73 0.74
N LEU A 283 12.14 -8.12 1.93
CA LEU A 283 11.88 -8.77 3.23
C LEU A 283 10.43 -8.65 3.71
N SER A 284 9.61 -7.80 3.08
CA SER A 284 8.23 -7.52 3.51
C SER A 284 7.18 -8.47 2.93
N GLY A 285 7.55 -9.36 2.01
CA GLY A 285 6.64 -10.33 1.40
C GLY A 285 7.15 -11.76 1.46
N ASP A 286 6.79 -12.56 0.45
CA ASP A 286 7.18 -13.96 0.38
C ASP A 286 8.29 -14.21 -0.65
N LEU A 287 9.11 -15.20 -0.34
CA LEU A 287 10.18 -15.74 -1.19
C LEU A 287 9.89 -17.19 -1.54
N LEU A 288 10.54 -17.68 -2.60
CA LEU A 288 10.55 -19.10 -2.91
C LEU A 288 11.57 -19.83 -2.03
N GLY A 289 11.13 -20.90 -1.37
CA GLY A 289 11.98 -21.71 -0.50
C GLY A 289 13.20 -22.31 -1.20
N LEU A 290 14.17 -22.78 -0.41
CA LEU A 290 15.43 -23.34 -0.91
C LEU A 290 15.35 -24.82 -1.34
N GLY A 291 14.15 -25.39 -1.41
CA GLY A 291 13.92 -26.78 -1.83
C GLY A 291 13.99 -26.97 -3.35
N GLN A 292 14.00 -28.24 -3.78
CA GLN A 292 13.89 -28.64 -5.18
C GLN A 292 12.49 -28.33 -5.75
N HIS A 293 11.46 -28.51 -4.93
CA HIS A 293 10.09 -28.06 -5.18
C HIS A 293 9.80 -26.92 -4.21
N PRO A 294 10.17 -25.68 -4.55
CA PRO A 294 10.09 -24.58 -3.61
C PRO A 294 8.64 -24.18 -3.40
N GLU A 295 8.24 -24.12 -2.12
CA GLU A 295 7.00 -23.50 -1.69
C GLU A 295 7.20 -22.00 -1.46
N ARG A 296 6.08 -21.27 -1.39
CA ARG A 296 6.05 -19.85 -1.02
C ARG A 296 6.21 -19.75 0.50
N LEU A 297 7.20 -19.00 0.96
CA LEU A 297 7.50 -18.79 2.37
C LEU A 297 7.63 -17.31 2.69
N PRO A 298 7.18 -16.84 3.88
CA PRO A 298 7.54 -15.53 4.39
C PRO A 298 9.05 -15.32 4.34
N ALA A 299 9.49 -14.13 3.90
CA ALA A 299 10.90 -13.84 3.67
C ALA A 299 11.77 -14.14 4.91
N GLU A 300 11.30 -13.77 6.11
CA GLU A 300 11.98 -14.09 7.37
C GLU A 300 12.26 -15.59 7.51
N ILE A 301 11.26 -16.45 7.22
CA ILE A 301 11.41 -17.90 7.32
C ILE A 301 12.43 -18.40 6.29
N ALA A 302 12.38 -17.90 5.06
CA ALA A 302 13.33 -18.27 4.02
C ALA A 302 14.78 -17.85 4.37
N VAL A 303 14.97 -16.67 4.94
CA VAL A 303 16.29 -16.19 5.40
C VAL A 303 16.81 -17.05 6.56
N ARG A 304 15.98 -17.29 7.59
CA ARG A 304 16.36 -18.15 8.73
C ARG A 304 16.67 -19.58 8.28
N GLN A 305 15.93 -20.10 7.30
CA GLN A 305 16.19 -21.39 6.69
C GLN A 305 17.57 -21.42 5.99
N LEU A 306 17.93 -20.36 5.26
CA LEU A 306 19.27 -20.24 4.65
C LEU A 306 20.37 -20.31 5.71
N VAL A 307 20.28 -19.46 6.73
CA VAL A 307 21.28 -19.36 7.80
C VAL A 307 21.42 -20.69 8.56
N SER A 308 20.30 -21.34 8.87
CA SER A 308 20.31 -22.66 9.50
C SER A 308 21.01 -23.72 8.64
N ARG A 309 20.82 -23.71 7.31
CA ARG A 309 21.50 -24.62 6.39
C ARG A 309 22.99 -24.34 6.21
N LEU A 310 23.42 -23.09 6.41
CA LEU A 310 24.81 -22.65 6.29
C LEU A 310 25.57 -22.66 7.62
N ARG A 311 24.91 -23.02 8.73
CA ARG A 311 25.50 -22.97 10.07
C ARG A 311 26.83 -23.73 10.20
N PRO A 312 26.97 -24.98 9.72
CA PRO A 312 28.25 -25.69 9.84
C PRO A 312 29.41 -24.95 9.20
N GLU A 313 29.19 -24.39 8.01
CA GLU A 313 30.21 -23.66 7.27
C GLU A 313 30.49 -22.28 7.89
N LEU A 314 29.48 -21.61 8.45
CA LEU A 314 29.65 -20.40 9.24
C LEU A 314 30.45 -20.65 10.53
N GLU A 315 30.24 -21.78 11.21
CA GLU A 315 31.02 -22.16 12.39
C GLU A 315 32.47 -22.51 12.02
N GLU A 316 32.69 -23.20 10.89
CA GLU A 316 34.03 -23.50 10.35
C GLU A 316 34.82 -22.22 10.07
N LEU A 317 34.17 -21.22 9.47
CA LEU A 317 34.78 -19.94 9.09
C LEU A 317 34.93 -18.96 10.25
N GLY A 318 34.33 -19.25 11.42
CA GLY A 318 34.27 -18.32 12.55
C GLY A 318 33.26 -17.18 12.39
N ASP A 319 32.39 -17.24 11.38
CA ASP A 319 31.43 -16.20 11.01
C ASP A 319 30.09 -16.30 11.73
N TRP A 320 29.78 -17.45 12.36
CA TRP A 320 28.47 -17.71 12.96
C TRP A 320 28.01 -16.61 13.92
N GLY A 321 28.89 -16.17 14.83
CA GLY A 321 28.55 -15.13 15.80
C GLY A 321 28.16 -13.81 15.13
N THR A 322 28.97 -13.33 14.19
CA THR A 322 28.73 -12.10 13.43
C THR A 322 27.46 -12.23 12.57
N VAL A 323 27.34 -13.28 11.76
CA VAL A 323 26.19 -13.48 10.86
C VAL A 323 24.88 -13.64 11.63
N SER A 324 24.88 -14.38 12.74
CA SER A 324 23.65 -14.54 13.55
C SER A 324 23.22 -13.23 14.21
N ALA A 325 24.16 -12.43 14.75
CA ALA A 325 23.85 -11.12 15.30
C ALA A 325 23.31 -10.14 14.24
N LEU A 326 24.04 -9.99 13.13
CA LEU A 326 23.64 -9.10 12.04
C LEU A 326 22.31 -9.51 11.41
N LEU A 327 22.01 -10.80 11.34
CA LEU A 327 20.74 -11.31 10.87
C LEU A 327 19.58 -10.83 11.75
N GLU A 328 19.68 -11.01 13.07
CA GLU A 328 18.61 -10.58 13.97
C GLU A 328 18.41 -9.06 13.91
N ASP A 329 19.50 -8.30 13.81
CA ASP A 329 19.42 -6.83 13.67
C ASP A 329 18.76 -6.42 12.35
N THR A 330 19.10 -7.09 11.24
CA THR A 330 18.53 -6.82 9.90
C THR A 330 17.05 -7.17 9.86
N LEU A 331 16.66 -8.36 10.34
CA LEU A 331 15.25 -8.76 10.39
C LEU A 331 14.44 -7.88 11.33
N ALA A 332 15.07 -7.36 12.40
CA ALA A 332 14.41 -6.47 13.35
C ALA A 332 14.25 -5.05 12.82
N ARG A 333 15.19 -4.56 12.03
CA ARG A 333 15.15 -3.22 11.44
C ARG A 333 14.37 -3.16 10.12
N GLY A 334 14.34 -4.27 9.38
CA GLY A 334 14.02 -4.27 7.95
C GLY A 334 15.23 -3.87 7.10
N ASN A 335 15.17 -4.18 5.80
CA ASN A 335 16.22 -3.79 4.86
C ASN A 335 16.09 -2.31 4.47
N SER A 336 16.97 -1.82 3.59
CA SER A 336 16.94 -0.42 3.15
C SER A 336 15.61 -0.01 2.52
N THR A 337 15.02 -0.87 1.69
CA THR A 337 13.71 -0.61 1.09
C THR A 337 12.62 -0.35 2.14
N ASP A 338 12.57 -1.18 3.19
CA ASP A 338 11.58 -1.02 4.26
C ASP A 338 11.74 0.33 4.97
N ARG A 339 13.00 0.74 5.20
CA ARG A 339 13.33 2.02 5.84
C ARG A 339 13.00 3.21 4.94
N GLN A 340 13.35 3.15 3.65
CA GLN A 340 13.05 4.19 2.67
C GLN A 340 11.54 4.44 2.53
N ARG A 341 10.73 3.37 2.44
CA ARG A 341 9.27 3.49 2.41
C ARG A 341 8.70 4.05 3.70
N THR A 342 9.30 3.70 4.85
CA THR A 342 8.90 4.26 6.14
C THR A 342 9.16 5.77 6.20
N ALA A 343 10.34 6.22 5.78
CA ALA A 343 10.65 7.65 5.71
C ALA A 343 9.72 8.41 4.74
N TYR A 344 9.39 7.81 3.60
CA TYR A 344 8.45 8.41 2.64
C TYR A 344 7.03 8.51 3.20
N ALA A 345 6.54 7.48 3.91
CA ALA A 345 5.14 7.41 4.35
C ALA A 345 4.72 8.52 5.31
N GLU A 346 5.66 9.11 6.07
CA GLU A 346 5.35 10.17 7.04
C GLU A 346 4.89 11.46 6.37
N ARG A 347 5.62 11.92 5.35
CA ARG A 347 5.41 13.23 4.72
C ARG A 347 5.22 13.19 3.20
N GLY A 348 5.36 12.01 2.58
CA GLY A 348 5.38 11.86 1.13
C GLY A 348 6.56 12.53 0.45
N SER A 349 7.67 12.71 1.17
CA SER A 349 8.82 13.46 0.67
C SER A 349 9.97 12.53 0.29
N LEU A 350 10.43 12.62 -0.95
CA LEU A 350 11.67 11.97 -1.38
C LEU A 350 12.90 12.62 -0.76
N ASP A 351 12.81 13.85 -0.24
CA ASP A 351 13.94 14.49 0.43
C ASP A 351 14.26 13.77 1.75
N ASP A 352 13.23 13.27 2.44
CA ASP A 352 13.39 12.45 3.64
C ASP A 352 14.05 11.10 3.32
N VAL A 353 13.70 10.53 2.15
CA VAL A 353 14.30 9.28 1.66
C VAL A 353 15.77 9.50 1.27
N VAL A 354 16.07 10.57 0.53
CA VAL A 354 17.45 10.92 0.15
C VAL A 354 18.28 11.20 1.41
N ALA A 355 17.76 11.98 2.35
CA ALA A 355 18.42 12.27 3.62
C ALA A 355 18.73 10.98 4.37
N LEU A 356 17.75 10.09 4.56
CA LEU A 356 17.94 8.78 5.21
C LEU A 356 19.05 7.96 4.55
N VAL A 357 19.01 7.80 3.22
CA VAL A 357 19.99 6.98 2.49
C VAL A 357 21.40 7.58 2.60
N VAL A 358 21.53 8.90 2.47
CA VAL A 358 22.82 9.60 2.62
C VAL A 358 23.35 9.42 4.05
N GLU A 359 22.50 9.59 5.06
CA GLU A 359 22.87 9.47 6.47
C GLU A 359 23.27 8.03 6.82
N ASP A 360 22.52 7.02 6.36
CA ASP A 360 22.88 5.62 6.56
C ASP A 360 24.18 5.26 5.84
N THR A 361 24.41 5.81 4.64
CA THR A 361 25.63 5.55 3.87
C THR A 361 26.87 6.13 4.56
N ALA A 362 26.74 7.33 5.14
CA ALA A 362 27.83 8.05 5.80
C ALA A 362 27.94 7.78 7.32
N GLY A 363 26.92 7.17 7.91
CA GLY A 363 26.75 7.02 9.36
C GLY A 363 27.52 5.87 9.98
N THR A 364 27.03 5.37 11.11
CA THR A 364 27.58 4.18 11.76
C THR A 364 27.38 2.96 10.86
N PRO A 365 28.19 1.90 10.99
CA PRO A 365 28.08 0.76 10.06
C PRO A 365 26.75 0.00 10.19
N SER A 366 26.06 0.14 11.33
CA SER A 366 24.74 -0.43 11.61
C SER A 366 23.57 0.46 11.16
N GLY A 367 23.87 1.63 10.58
CA GLY A 367 22.88 2.66 10.23
C GLY A 367 22.45 3.51 11.42
N ARG A 368 21.66 4.56 11.15
CA ARG A 368 21.17 5.48 12.18
C ARG A 368 20.32 4.74 13.24
N ASP A 369 20.72 4.88 14.51
CA ASP A 369 19.98 4.35 15.66
C ASP A 369 19.04 5.44 16.23
N ASP A 370 17.90 5.65 15.57
CA ASP A 370 16.87 6.57 16.07
C ASP A 370 16.11 5.93 17.23
N HIS A 371 16.76 5.93 18.40
CA HIS A 371 16.34 5.30 19.65
C HIS A 371 16.26 3.77 19.54
N PRO A 372 16.67 3.00 20.58
CA PRO A 372 16.40 1.57 20.62
C PRO A 372 14.89 1.37 20.71
N VAL A 373 14.25 1.24 19.56
CA VAL A 373 12.84 0.93 19.42
C VAL A 373 12.66 -0.49 19.94
N VAL A 374 12.17 -0.60 21.17
CA VAL A 374 11.91 -1.88 21.81
C VAL A 374 10.77 -2.55 21.04
N ALA A 375 10.99 -3.78 20.57
CA ALA A 375 9.99 -4.59 19.90
C ALA A 375 8.79 -4.89 20.82
N ILE A 376 7.57 -4.88 20.28
CA ILE A 376 6.36 -5.26 21.03
C ILE A 376 6.43 -6.77 21.27
N PRO A 377 6.52 -7.24 22.52
CA PRO A 377 6.65 -8.66 22.80
C PRO A 377 5.47 -9.45 22.22
N SER A 378 5.76 -10.60 21.60
CA SER A 378 4.76 -11.52 21.03
C SER A 378 3.91 -10.98 19.88
N TYR A 379 4.13 -9.75 19.43
CA TYR A 379 3.38 -9.15 18.32
C TYR A 379 3.76 -9.83 17.00
N ARG A 380 2.79 -10.45 16.33
CA ARG A 380 3.01 -11.21 15.09
C ARG A 380 2.80 -10.34 13.85
N VAL A 381 3.77 -9.49 13.54
CA VAL A 381 3.72 -8.57 12.39
C VAL A 381 3.21 -9.26 11.14
N ARG A 382 2.24 -8.62 10.46
CA ARG A 382 1.73 -9.06 9.16
C ARG A 382 2.29 -8.16 8.07
N ALA A 383 2.34 -8.66 6.84
CA ALA A 383 2.63 -7.83 5.68
C ALA A 383 1.59 -6.69 5.60
N GLY A 384 2.06 -5.45 5.37
CA GLY A 384 1.19 -4.28 5.37
C GLY A 384 0.74 -3.76 6.73
N ASP A 385 1.33 -4.19 7.85
CA ASP A 385 0.99 -3.62 9.15
C ASP A 385 1.35 -2.12 9.21
N GLU A 386 0.33 -1.32 9.56
CA GLU A 386 0.38 0.15 9.46
C GLU A 386 1.13 0.80 10.62
N ALA A 387 1.30 0.11 11.75
CA ALA A 387 1.84 0.68 12.98
C ALA A 387 3.07 -0.07 13.50
N VAL A 388 3.30 -1.30 13.07
CA VAL A 388 4.43 -2.13 13.51
C VAL A 388 5.17 -2.70 12.30
N GLY A 389 6.45 -2.37 12.16
CA GLY A 389 7.32 -2.88 11.11
C GLY A 389 7.94 -4.25 11.45
N PRO A 390 8.88 -4.74 10.61
CA PRO A 390 9.64 -5.96 10.86
C PRO A 390 10.21 -6.05 12.29
N GLY A 391 10.35 -7.28 12.80
CA GLY A 391 10.81 -7.54 14.18
C GLY A 391 9.93 -6.98 15.29
N ALA A 392 8.65 -6.77 15.02
CA ALA A 392 7.69 -6.19 15.97
C ALA A 392 8.06 -4.78 16.46
N ARG A 393 8.84 -4.02 15.69
CA ARG A 393 9.22 -2.65 16.06
C ARG A 393 8.15 -1.64 15.64
N PRO A 394 7.63 -0.80 16.56
CA PRO A 394 6.71 0.28 16.21
C PRO A 394 7.28 1.20 15.13
N ARG A 395 6.47 1.48 14.10
CA ARG A 395 6.75 2.52 13.13
C ARG A 395 6.73 3.90 13.81
N PRO A 396 7.44 4.91 13.29
CA PRO A 396 7.57 6.22 13.94
C PRO A 396 6.26 6.82 14.45
N ALA A 397 5.22 6.87 13.63
CA ALA A 397 3.90 7.41 13.98
C ALA A 397 3.20 6.67 15.15
N PHE A 398 3.61 5.44 15.47
CA PHE A 398 3.04 4.63 16.54
C PHE A 398 4.01 4.39 17.71
N ARG A 399 5.22 4.95 17.69
CA ARG A 399 6.24 4.68 18.73
C ARG A 399 5.76 5.06 20.14
N ASP A 400 5.21 6.26 20.29
CA ASP A 400 4.77 6.77 21.59
C ASP A 400 3.54 6.01 22.10
N LEU A 401 2.60 5.70 21.20
CA LEU A 401 1.44 4.86 21.53
C LEU A 401 1.86 3.44 21.91
N ALA A 402 2.81 2.83 21.20
CA ALA A 402 3.31 1.51 21.55
C ALA A 402 4.02 1.50 22.91
N ALA A 403 4.78 2.55 23.23
CA ALA A 403 5.39 2.70 24.55
C ALA A 403 4.32 2.88 25.65
N PHE A 404 3.29 3.67 25.38
CA PHE A 404 2.14 3.87 26.26
C PHE A 404 1.40 2.55 26.56
N PHE A 405 0.98 1.81 25.54
CA PHE A 405 0.28 0.53 25.72
C PHE A 405 1.17 -0.57 26.31
N ARG A 406 2.49 -0.56 26.07
CA ARG A 406 3.41 -1.46 26.77
C ARG A 406 3.44 -1.20 28.28
N GLY A 407 3.19 0.03 28.71
CA GLY A 407 3.11 0.40 30.11
C GLY A 407 1.89 -0.16 30.84
N TRP A 408 0.89 -0.68 30.11
CA TRP A 408 -0.31 -1.26 30.71
C TRP A 408 -0.04 -2.68 31.20
N ASP A 409 -0.44 -2.96 32.44
CA ASP A 409 -0.55 -4.32 32.94
C ASP A 409 -1.94 -4.91 32.64
N ALA A 410 -2.13 -6.18 33.02
CA ALA A 410 -3.38 -6.89 32.77
C ALA A 410 -4.57 -6.24 33.50
N GLU A 411 -4.36 -5.72 34.71
CA GLU A 411 -5.40 -5.06 35.51
C GLU A 411 -5.84 -3.74 34.85
N THR A 412 -4.89 -2.88 34.49
CA THR A 412 -5.15 -1.63 33.75
C THR A 412 -5.89 -1.90 32.46
N THR A 413 -5.48 -2.93 31.71
CA THR A 413 -6.13 -3.29 30.44
C THR A 413 -7.59 -3.71 30.66
N ILE A 414 -7.86 -4.53 31.67
CA ILE A 414 -9.22 -4.98 32.02
C ILE A 414 -10.08 -3.80 32.47
N ASP A 415 -9.55 -2.93 33.33
CA ASP A 415 -10.28 -1.78 33.85
C ASP A 415 -10.66 -0.80 32.72
N ARG A 416 -9.73 -0.48 31.82
CA ARG A 416 -9.98 0.40 30.67
C ARG A 416 -10.97 -0.23 29.69
N CYS A 417 -10.88 -1.54 29.41
CA CYS A 417 -11.87 -2.24 28.58
C CYS A 417 -13.26 -2.26 29.23
N THR A 418 -13.33 -2.41 30.56
CA THR A 418 -14.60 -2.38 31.30
C THR A 418 -15.22 -0.99 31.27
N ALA A 419 -14.41 0.06 31.44
CA ALA A 419 -14.84 1.45 31.33
C ALA A 419 -15.36 1.77 29.92
N ARG A 420 -14.67 1.31 28.88
CA ARG A 420 -15.14 1.39 27.49
C ARG A 420 -16.52 0.76 27.30
N ASP A 421 -16.71 -0.46 27.79
CA ASP A 421 -17.98 -1.20 27.64
C ASP A 421 -19.12 -0.56 28.45
N ALA A 422 -18.79 0.10 29.58
CA ALA A 422 -19.74 0.90 30.34
C ALA A 422 -20.12 2.18 29.58
N TRP A 423 -19.13 2.92 29.08
CA TRP A 423 -19.33 4.16 28.33
C TRP A 423 -20.20 3.95 27.09
N THR A 424 -19.92 2.89 26.33
CA THR A 424 -20.67 2.54 25.09
C THR A 424 -22.15 2.29 25.39
N ARG A 425 -22.46 1.59 26.49
CA ARG A 425 -23.84 1.32 26.92
C ARG A 425 -24.53 2.57 27.47
N GLU A 426 -23.83 3.38 28.25
CA GLU A 426 -24.37 4.63 28.81
C GLU A 426 -24.75 5.65 27.73
N HIS A 427 -23.93 5.73 26.68
CA HIS A 427 -24.16 6.63 25.53
C HIS A 427 -25.00 5.99 24.42
N GLU A 428 -25.54 4.78 24.63
CA GLU A 428 -26.38 4.03 23.69
C GLU A 428 -25.74 3.88 22.29
N VAL A 429 -24.41 3.74 22.22
CA VAL A 429 -23.69 3.61 20.95
C VAL A 429 -23.84 2.19 20.42
N GLY A 430 -24.64 2.03 19.36
CA GLY A 430 -24.98 0.72 18.82
C GLY A 430 -25.70 0.77 17.48
N PHE A 431 -26.03 -0.42 16.96
CA PHE A 431 -26.86 -0.60 15.78
C PHE A 431 -28.11 -1.41 16.11
N VAL A 432 -29.19 -1.17 15.38
CA VAL A 432 -30.40 -2.00 15.49
C VAL A 432 -30.32 -3.15 14.50
N VAL A 433 -30.26 -4.38 15.01
CA VAL A 433 -30.22 -5.61 14.20
C VAL A 433 -31.37 -6.51 14.64
N ALA A 434 -32.26 -6.87 13.70
CA ALA A 434 -33.44 -7.70 13.96
C ALA A 434 -34.32 -7.19 15.14
N GLY A 435 -34.39 -5.87 15.32
CA GLY A 435 -35.18 -5.22 16.38
C GLY A 435 -34.52 -5.15 17.75
N ALA A 436 -33.26 -5.59 17.89
CA ALA A 436 -32.48 -5.44 19.11
C ALA A 436 -31.28 -4.50 18.89
N VAL A 437 -30.94 -3.71 19.91
CA VAL A 437 -29.71 -2.90 19.90
C VAL A 437 -28.53 -3.82 20.18
N GLN A 438 -27.58 -3.85 19.26
CA GLN A 438 -26.29 -4.52 19.42
C GLN A 438 -25.23 -3.48 19.79
N ASP A 439 -24.51 -3.73 20.88
CA ASP A 439 -23.42 -2.87 21.36
C ASP A 439 -22.35 -2.72 20.28
N PHE A 440 -21.87 -1.48 20.12
CA PHE A 440 -20.81 -1.17 19.17
C PHE A 440 -19.45 -1.55 19.75
N GLY A 441 -18.78 -2.55 19.15
CA GLY A 441 -17.48 -3.00 19.61
C GLY A 441 -16.40 -1.95 19.33
N CYS A 442 -15.77 -1.41 20.37
CA CYS A 442 -14.71 -0.41 20.26
C CYS A 442 -13.36 -0.99 20.70
N ASP A 443 -12.28 -0.63 20.02
CA ASP A 443 -10.92 -0.89 20.48
C ASP A 443 -10.24 0.42 20.90
N LEU A 444 -9.43 0.35 21.97
CA LEU A 444 -8.81 1.53 22.59
C LEU A 444 -7.48 1.93 21.95
N VAL A 445 -7.02 1.25 20.90
CA VAL A 445 -5.83 1.62 20.14
C VAL A 445 -6.25 2.44 18.93
N PRO A 446 -5.96 3.76 18.89
CA PRO A 446 -6.33 4.62 17.78
C PRO A 446 -5.46 4.30 16.54
N ARG A 447 -6.06 4.46 15.36
CA ARG A 447 -5.35 4.36 14.08
C ARG A 447 -4.95 5.74 13.60
N THR A 448 -3.66 5.96 13.35
CA THR A 448 -3.15 7.26 12.86
C THR A 448 -3.06 7.28 11.34
N VAL A 449 -3.55 8.36 10.72
CA VAL A 449 -3.41 8.64 9.28
C VAL A 449 -2.65 9.96 9.14
N SER A 450 -1.56 9.95 8.38
CA SER A 450 -0.69 11.14 8.26
C SER A 450 -1.36 12.24 7.45
N ALA A 451 -0.89 13.48 7.62
CA ALA A 451 -1.40 14.63 6.86
C ALA A 451 -1.21 14.45 5.34
N TYR A 452 -0.09 13.83 4.93
CA TYR A 452 0.18 13.50 3.53
C TYR A 452 -0.83 12.49 2.98
N GLU A 453 -1.07 11.39 3.71
CA GLU A 453 -2.04 10.38 3.30
C GLU A 453 -3.45 10.95 3.21
N TRP A 454 -3.83 11.79 4.17
CA TRP A 454 -5.14 12.43 4.20
C TRP A 454 -5.36 13.39 3.04
N ASP A 455 -4.34 14.17 2.65
CA ASP A 455 -4.39 15.05 1.48
C ASP A 455 -4.54 14.26 0.16
N GLN A 456 -3.85 13.12 0.03
CA GLN A 456 -4.03 12.22 -1.13
C GLN A 456 -5.46 11.67 -1.19
N LEU A 457 -6.00 11.23 -0.05
CA LEU A 457 -7.39 10.78 0.05
C LEU A 457 -8.36 11.92 -0.28
N ALA A 458 -8.13 13.14 0.20
CA ALA A 458 -8.99 14.29 -0.09
C ALA A 458 -9.09 14.57 -1.59
N LYS A 459 -7.95 14.62 -2.28
CA LYS A 459 -7.88 14.84 -3.73
C LYS A 459 -8.55 13.72 -4.51
N GLY A 460 -8.22 12.47 -4.18
CA GLY A 460 -8.72 11.32 -4.93
C GLY A 460 -10.20 11.03 -4.70
N LEU A 461 -10.69 11.15 -3.47
CA LEU A 461 -12.10 10.97 -3.15
C LEU A 461 -12.94 12.16 -3.63
N GLY A 462 -12.41 13.39 -3.59
CA GLY A 462 -13.04 14.56 -4.20
C GLY A 462 -13.21 14.41 -5.72
N GLN A 463 -12.15 13.98 -6.42
CA GLN A 463 -12.21 13.65 -7.85
C GLN A 463 -13.29 12.58 -8.13
N ARG A 464 -13.28 11.48 -7.37
CA ARG A 464 -14.24 10.39 -7.52
C ARG A 464 -15.69 10.85 -7.27
N ALA A 465 -15.93 11.63 -6.22
CA ALA A 465 -17.24 12.17 -5.90
C ALA A 465 -17.79 13.09 -7.01
N ARG A 466 -16.94 13.95 -7.60
CA ARG A 466 -17.32 14.81 -8.73
C ARG A 466 -17.74 14.00 -9.96
N ALA A 467 -16.99 12.94 -10.29
CA ALA A 467 -17.33 12.06 -11.41
C ALA A 467 -18.66 11.32 -11.17
N ILE A 468 -18.89 10.83 -9.94
CA ILE A 468 -20.16 10.20 -9.54
C ILE A 468 -21.33 11.19 -9.65
N GLU A 469 -21.17 12.42 -9.15
CA GLU A 469 -22.20 13.45 -9.23
C GLU A 469 -22.52 13.82 -10.69
N LEU A 470 -21.50 13.98 -11.54
CA LEU A 470 -21.67 14.26 -12.97
C LEU A 470 -22.38 13.10 -13.69
N PHE A 471 -22.04 11.86 -13.36
CA PHE A 471 -22.72 10.69 -13.90
C PHE A 471 -24.18 10.65 -13.48
N LEU A 472 -24.51 10.85 -12.20
CA LEU A 472 -25.89 10.86 -11.72
C LEU A 472 -26.72 11.95 -12.41
N ARG A 473 -26.14 13.14 -12.64
CA ARG A 473 -26.81 14.21 -13.40
C ARG A 473 -27.06 13.83 -14.86
N ASP A 474 -26.09 13.20 -15.50
CA ASP A 474 -26.23 12.81 -16.91
C ASP A 474 -27.18 11.62 -17.10
N ALA A 475 -27.09 10.59 -16.25
CA ALA A 475 -27.91 9.38 -16.29
C ALA A 475 -29.41 9.68 -16.17
N TYR A 476 -29.78 10.62 -15.29
CA TYR A 476 -31.17 11.09 -15.11
C TYR A 476 -31.51 12.34 -15.93
N GLY A 477 -30.56 12.85 -16.71
CA GLY A 477 -30.68 14.06 -17.54
C GLY A 477 -30.63 13.75 -19.03
N ASP A 478 -29.62 14.29 -19.72
CA ASP A 478 -29.50 14.21 -21.19
C ASP A 478 -28.88 12.91 -21.68
N ARG A 479 -28.32 12.09 -20.79
CA ARG A 479 -27.64 10.82 -21.09
C ARG A 479 -26.60 10.96 -22.20
N ARG A 480 -25.75 11.98 -22.12
CA ARG A 480 -24.67 12.21 -23.09
C ARG A 480 -23.70 11.04 -23.15
N ILE A 481 -23.40 10.40 -22.02
CA ILE A 481 -22.54 9.21 -21.96
C ILE A 481 -23.07 8.05 -22.83
N VAL A 482 -24.40 7.96 -23.00
CA VAL A 482 -25.04 7.01 -23.90
C VAL A 482 -24.98 7.50 -25.34
N ALA A 483 -25.28 8.79 -25.58
CA ALA A 483 -25.24 9.38 -26.92
C ALA A 483 -23.84 9.29 -27.56
N ASP A 484 -22.79 9.43 -26.74
CA ASP A 484 -21.40 9.33 -27.15
C ASP A 484 -20.91 7.87 -27.25
N GLY A 485 -21.74 6.90 -26.87
CA GLY A 485 -21.45 5.47 -26.96
C GLY A 485 -20.44 4.97 -25.91
N ALA A 486 -20.17 5.74 -24.87
CA ALA A 486 -19.26 5.36 -23.79
C ALA A 486 -19.89 4.36 -22.80
N MET A 487 -21.23 4.32 -22.70
CA MET A 487 -21.98 3.34 -21.89
C MET A 487 -23.33 2.99 -22.56
N ASP A 488 -23.82 1.76 -22.43
CA ASP A 488 -25.14 1.39 -22.96
C ASP A 488 -26.23 1.80 -21.94
N GLU A 489 -27.35 2.34 -22.41
CA GLU A 489 -28.48 2.70 -21.56
C GLU A 489 -28.97 1.51 -20.69
N ARG A 490 -28.86 0.28 -21.22
CA ARG A 490 -29.24 -0.96 -20.53
C ARG A 490 -28.32 -1.35 -19.38
N ASP A 491 -27.18 -0.67 -19.22
CA ASP A 491 -26.27 -0.90 -18.11
C ASP A 491 -26.77 -0.26 -16.82
N PHE A 492 -27.66 0.73 -16.90
CA PHE A 492 -28.19 1.42 -15.72
C PHE A 492 -29.70 1.65 -15.74
N VAL A 493 -30.35 1.86 -16.89
CA VAL A 493 -31.80 2.09 -16.93
C VAL A 493 -32.56 0.80 -16.64
N GLY A 494 -33.47 0.86 -15.66
CA GLY A 494 -34.27 -0.29 -15.22
C GLY A 494 -33.46 -1.35 -14.46
N ARG A 495 -32.20 -1.06 -14.11
CA ARG A 495 -31.38 -1.89 -13.22
C ARG A 495 -31.69 -1.59 -11.76
N ASN A 496 -31.07 -2.35 -10.87
CA ASN A 496 -31.17 -2.11 -9.45
C ASN A 496 -30.68 -0.69 -9.11
N GLY A 497 -31.40 0.01 -8.23
CA GLY A 497 -31.10 1.40 -7.87
C GLY A 497 -31.49 2.47 -8.90
N TRP A 498 -31.98 2.10 -10.09
CA TRP A 498 -32.60 3.05 -11.02
C TRP A 498 -33.97 3.50 -10.51
N ASP A 499 -34.16 4.81 -10.38
CA ASP A 499 -35.44 5.40 -10.01
C ASP A 499 -35.93 6.36 -11.09
N PRO A 500 -37.04 6.09 -11.79
CA PRO A 500 -37.55 7.00 -12.81
C PRO A 500 -38.03 8.34 -12.26
N ASP A 501 -38.44 8.42 -10.98
CA ASP A 501 -38.84 9.69 -10.35
C ASP A 501 -37.65 10.64 -10.22
N ALA A 502 -36.42 10.12 -10.24
CA ALA A 502 -35.21 10.91 -10.16
C ALA A 502 -34.96 11.79 -11.41
N MET A 503 -35.63 11.52 -12.54
CA MET A 503 -35.63 12.37 -13.74
C MET A 503 -36.46 13.66 -13.57
N ARG A 504 -37.32 13.72 -12.55
CA ARG A 504 -38.22 14.85 -12.28
C ARG A 504 -37.52 15.97 -11.52
N LEU A 505 -36.41 15.67 -10.89
CA LEU A 505 -35.68 16.62 -10.03
C LEU A 505 -35.00 17.71 -10.87
N PRO A 506 -34.79 18.92 -10.30
CA PRO A 506 -34.11 20.00 -11.00
C PRO A 506 -32.73 19.57 -11.51
N ARG A 507 -32.43 19.87 -12.78
CA ARG A 507 -31.25 19.38 -13.50
C ARG A 507 -29.91 19.73 -12.85
N ASP A 508 -29.83 20.92 -12.25
CA ASP A 508 -28.60 21.44 -11.65
C ASP A 508 -28.49 21.14 -10.15
N ALA A 509 -29.49 20.49 -9.54
CA ALA A 509 -29.46 20.13 -8.13
C ALA A 509 -28.38 19.08 -7.87
N VAL A 510 -27.58 19.28 -6.82
CA VAL A 510 -26.62 18.27 -6.35
C VAL A 510 -27.36 17.03 -5.91
N ARG A 511 -27.04 15.88 -6.49
CA ARG A 511 -27.76 14.62 -6.24
C ARG A 511 -27.16 13.84 -5.08
N ALA A 512 -25.84 13.84 -4.94
CA ALA A 512 -25.11 13.13 -3.88
C ALA A 512 -24.33 14.11 -3.00
N PRO A 513 -25.00 14.89 -2.11
CA PRO A 513 -24.31 15.84 -1.23
C PRO A 513 -23.47 15.16 -0.14
N VAL A 514 -23.75 13.89 0.19
CA VAL A 514 -23.00 13.12 1.19
C VAL A 514 -22.64 11.75 0.61
N LEU A 515 -21.35 11.49 0.39
CA LEU A 515 -20.85 10.20 -0.08
C LEU A 515 -19.99 9.54 0.98
N GLY A 516 -20.09 8.22 1.12
CA GLY A 516 -19.19 7.41 1.93
C GLY A 516 -18.34 6.48 1.04
N PHE A 517 -17.05 6.41 1.30
CA PHE A 517 -16.13 5.56 0.54
C PHE A 517 -15.46 4.57 1.48
N ASP A 518 -15.58 3.28 1.16
CA ASP A 518 -14.86 2.22 1.86
C ASP A 518 -13.49 2.05 1.21
N LEU A 519 -12.44 2.10 2.03
CA LEU A 519 -11.05 2.14 1.62
C LEU A 519 -10.27 1.08 2.35
N VAL A 520 -9.37 0.43 1.61
CA VAL A 520 -8.43 -0.54 2.17
C VAL A 520 -7.02 -0.13 1.81
N ARG A 521 -6.08 -0.47 2.69
CA ARG A 521 -4.65 -0.34 2.40
C ARG A 521 -4.09 -1.71 2.06
N ASN A 522 -3.33 -1.79 0.97
CA ASN A 522 -2.69 -3.04 0.57
C ASN A 522 -1.38 -3.27 1.33
N GLU A 523 -0.78 -4.45 1.15
CA GLU A 523 0.48 -4.85 1.79
C GLU A 523 1.70 -3.96 1.48
N PHE A 524 1.61 -3.12 0.44
CA PHE A 524 2.64 -2.16 0.03
C PHE A 524 2.35 -0.74 0.51
N GLY A 525 1.26 -0.53 1.25
CA GLY A 525 0.87 0.76 1.79
C GLY A 525 0.03 1.65 0.86
N GLY A 526 -0.41 1.16 -0.30
CA GLY A 526 -1.26 1.89 -1.24
C GLY A 526 -2.75 1.80 -0.88
N TRP A 527 -3.47 2.94 -0.98
CA TRP A 527 -4.91 3.02 -0.77
C TRP A 527 -5.70 2.54 -1.99
N ARG A 528 -6.79 1.81 -1.73
CA ARG A 528 -7.74 1.38 -2.76
C ARG A 528 -9.17 1.60 -2.29
N VAL A 529 -10.02 2.09 -3.20
CA VAL A 529 -11.47 2.16 -2.97
C VAL A 529 -12.04 0.75 -3.12
N LEU A 530 -12.73 0.26 -2.11
CA LEU A 530 -13.39 -1.04 -2.08
C LEU A 530 -14.87 -0.94 -2.53
N GLU A 531 -15.55 0.12 -2.13
CA GLU A 531 -17.00 0.32 -2.35
C GLU A 531 -17.38 1.81 -2.22
N ASP A 532 -18.37 2.23 -3.01
CA ASP A 532 -18.97 3.56 -2.98
C ASP A 532 -20.35 3.47 -2.32
N ASN A 533 -20.64 4.37 -1.37
CA ASN A 533 -21.92 4.41 -0.64
C ASN A 533 -22.54 5.79 -0.85
N VAL A 534 -23.51 5.87 -1.76
CA VAL A 534 -24.10 7.09 -2.32
C VAL A 534 -25.61 7.16 -2.04
N ARG A 535 -26.22 6.11 -1.50
CA ARG A 535 -27.62 6.16 -1.01
C ARG A 535 -27.75 6.85 0.35
N SER A 536 -27.28 6.21 1.41
CA SER A 536 -27.45 6.65 2.81
C SER A 536 -26.22 6.22 3.62
N PRO A 537 -25.03 6.81 3.34
CA PRO A 537 -23.81 6.42 4.01
C PRO A 537 -23.89 6.70 5.52
N SER A 538 -23.40 5.76 6.31
CA SER A 538 -23.32 5.85 7.77
C SER A 538 -21.92 5.60 8.31
N GLY A 539 -21.63 6.19 9.47
CA GLY A 539 -20.37 6.04 10.21
C GLY A 539 -19.83 7.34 10.83
N VAL A 540 -20.32 8.52 10.41
CA VAL A 540 -19.87 9.83 10.90
C VAL A 540 -20.07 9.94 12.42
N ALA A 541 -21.27 9.64 12.91
CA ALA A 541 -21.56 9.76 14.34
C ALA A 541 -20.76 8.75 15.17
N TYR A 542 -20.47 7.58 14.62
CA TYR A 542 -19.64 6.56 15.27
C TYR A 542 -18.18 7.02 15.35
N GLY A 543 -17.64 7.66 14.30
CA GLY A 543 -16.29 8.24 14.34
C GLY A 543 -16.15 9.33 15.41
N ILE A 544 -17.14 10.20 15.56
CA ILE A 544 -17.17 11.21 16.63
C ILE A 544 -17.24 10.54 18.01
N ALA A 545 -18.15 9.57 18.18
CA ALA A 545 -18.31 8.86 19.44
C ALA A 545 -17.02 8.12 19.86
N LEU A 546 -16.27 7.58 18.91
CA LEU A 546 -14.98 6.94 19.18
C LEU A 546 -13.93 7.94 19.70
N ARG A 547 -13.92 9.18 19.19
CA ARG A 547 -13.06 10.25 19.72
C ARG A 547 -13.43 10.60 21.17
N GLU A 548 -14.70 10.80 21.45
CA GLU A 548 -15.19 11.11 22.81
C GLU A 548 -14.88 9.97 23.79
N LEU A 549 -15.10 8.72 23.37
CA LEU A 549 -14.74 7.54 24.13
C LEU A 549 -13.25 7.55 24.46
N MET A 550 -12.38 7.84 23.48
CA MET A 550 -10.94 7.92 23.72
C MET A 550 -10.57 9.07 24.66
N ASP A 551 -11.22 10.24 24.53
CA ASP A 551 -11.02 11.40 25.40
C ASP A 551 -11.39 11.11 26.86
N GLU A 552 -12.42 10.31 27.12
CA GLU A 552 -12.88 9.97 28.48
C GLU A 552 -12.22 8.72 29.05
N VAL A 553 -12.10 7.65 28.26
CA VAL A 553 -11.64 6.34 28.72
C VAL A 553 -10.12 6.24 28.68
N VAL A 554 -9.42 6.97 27.80
CA VAL A 554 -7.96 6.97 27.69
C VAL A 554 -7.37 8.39 27.48
N PRO A 555 -7.67 9.35 28.39
CA PRO A 555 -7.27 10.75 28.25
C PRO A 555 -5.74 10.95 28.21
N ASP A 556 -5.01 10.01 28.78
CA ASP A 556 -3.55 10.01 28.94
C ASP A 556 -2.79 9.44 27.72
N ALA A 557 -3.50 8.99 26.68
CA ALA A 557 -2.85 8.54 25.44
C ALA A 557 -2.11 9.70 24.76
N PRO A 558 -0.83 9.52 24.36
CA PRO A 558 -0.07 10.56 23.65
C PRO A 558 -0.72 10.84 22.29
N ARG A 559 -1.04 12.12 22.01
CA ARG A 559 -1.70 12.55 20.77
C ARG A 559 -0.70 13.21 19.82
N PRO A 560 -0.83 12.99 18.49
CA PRO A 560 -0.07 13.74 17.50
C PRO A 560 -0.32 15.24 17.64
N GLU A 561 0.71 16.03 17.33
CA GLU A 561 0.53 17.45 17.09
C GLU A 561 -0.45 17.66 15.91
N HIS A 562 -1.26 18.71 15.95
CA HIS A 562 -2.24 19.03 14.90
C HIS A 562 -3.30 17.96 14.63
N LEU A 563 -3.65 17.11 15.61
CA LEU A 563 -4.77 16.19 15.51
C LEU A 563 -6.09 16.94 15.20
N ARG A 564 -6.76 16.58 14.11
CA ARG A 564 -8.03 17.21 13.70
C ARG A 564 -9.17 16.84 14.65
N ASP A 565 -10.05 17.80 14.89
CA ASP A 565 -11.26 17.63 15.69
C ASP A 565 -12.45 17.15 14.82
N PRO A 566 -12.96 15.93 15.03
CA PRO A 566 -14.06 15.40 14.23
C PRO A 566 -15.39 16.13 14.45
N HIS A 567 -15.56 16.91 15.53
CA HIS A 567 -16.83 17.59 15.81
C HIS A 567 -17.18 18.67 14.79
N GLY A 568 -16.18 19.31 14.16
CA GLY A 568 -16.38 20.31 13.12
C GLY A 568 -17.17 19.80 11.90
N VAL A 569 -17.26 18.48 11.74
CA VAL A 569 -18.05 17.84 10.69
C VAL A 569 -19.54 18.15 10.78
N MET A 570 -20.08 18.41 11.98
CA MET A 570 -21.50 18.72 12.17
C MET A 570 -21.89 20.04 11.50
N ASP A 571 -21.04 21.05 11.63
CA ASP A 571 -21.21 22.34 10.94
C ASP A 571 -21.04 22.17 9.43
N ARG A 572 -20.10 21.33 8.99
CA ARG A 572 -19.84 21.07 7.56
C ARG A 572 -21.02 20.39 6.87
N ILE A 573 -21.63 19.36 7.48
CA ILE A 573 -22.80 18.70 6.88
C ILE A 573 -24.01 19.66 6.85
N ALA A 574 -24.24 20.44 7.92
CA ALA A 574 -25.30 21.45 7.94
C ALA A 574 -25.09 22.50 6.84
N HIS A 575 -23.86 23.00 6.68
CA HIS A 575 -23.49 23.95 5.64
C HIS A 575 -23.71 23.39 4.23
N THR A 576 -23.30 22.14 4.00
CA THR A 576 -23.46 21.45 2.70
C THR A 576 -24.94 21.34 2.33
N LEU A 577 -25.76 20.82 3.24
CA LEU A 577 -27.20 20.66 3.02
C LEU A 577 -27.89 22.02 2.81
N ARG A 578 -27.54 23.04 3.60
CA ARG A 578 -28.11 24.39 3.48
C ARG A 578 -27.72 25.08 2.18
N THR A 579 -26.48 24.92 1.74
CA THR A 579 -25.98 25.48 0.48
C THR A 579 -26.74 24.90 -0.70
N ASN A 580 -26.87 23.57 -0.75
CA ASN A 580 -27.63 22.89 -1.80
C ASN A 580 -29.14 23.21 -1.73
N ALA A 581 -29.71 23.30 -0.51
CA ALA A 581 -31.10 23.71 -0.32
C ALA A 581 -31.35 25.14 -0.83
N THR A 582 -30.44 26.07 -0.55
CA THR A 582 -30.52 27.47 -1.02
C THR A 582 -30.44 27.53 -2.54
N ALA A 583 -29.57 26.72 -3.15
CA ALA A 583 -29.41 26.66 -4.61
C ALA A 583 -30.69 26.18 -5.31
N VAL A 584 -31.44 25.26 -4.69
CA VAL A 584 -32.69 24.72 -5.25
C VAL A 584 -33.90 25.60 -4.94
N THR A 585 -34.03 26.02 -3.68
CA THR A 585 -35.25 26.69 -3.15
C THR A 585 -35.19 28.21 -3.17
N GLY A 586 -33.99 28.79 -3.26
CA GLY A 586 -33.75 30.22 -3.08
C GLY A 586 -33.75 30.70 -1.62
N GLU A 587 -34.07 29.83 -0.66
CA GLU A 587 -34.24 30.20 0.74
C GLU A 587 -32.92 30.14 1.52
N ARG A 588 -32.46 31.30 2.01
CA ARG A 588 -31.16 31.44 2.69
C ARG A 588 -31.16 30.87 4.10
N GLU A 589 -32.31 30.93 4.79
CA GLU A 589 -32.49 30.37 6.13
C GLU A 589 -33.20 29.01 6.05
N ALA A 590 -32.71 28.13 5.16
CA ALA A 590 -33.32 26.82 4.91
C ALA A 590 -33.47 25.98 6.20
N VAL A 591 -34.69 25.59 6.51
CA VAL A 591 -34.99 24.64 7.60
C VAL A 591 -34.66 23.22 7.12
N LEU A 592 -33.75 22.55 7.83
CA LEU A 592 -33.27 21.20 7.51
C LEU A 592 -34.02 20.16 8.36
N ALA A 593 -34.41 19.04 7.75
CA ALA A 593 -34.98 17.89 8.46
C ALA A 593 -34.27 16.59 8.07
N LEU A 594 -33.95 15.75 9.05
CA LEU A 594 -33.47 14.38 8.83
C LEU A 594 -34.67 13.44 8.95
N ILE A 595 -34.94 12.69 7.88
CA ILE A 595 -36.09 11.78 7.79
C ILE A 595 -35.62 10.35 8.09
N SER A 596 -36.19 9.73 9.13
CA SER A 596 -35.77 8.43 9.66
C SER A 596 -36.96 7.45 9.75
N ASP A 597 -36.66 6.15 9.71
CA ASP A 597 -37.59 5.07 10.05
C ASP A 597 -37.83 4.92 11.57
N GLY A 598 -37.36 5.89 12.35
CA GLY A 598 -37.53 5.93 13.80
C GLY A 598 -36.62 4.93 14.54
N PRO A 599 -36.97 4.56 15.79
CA PRO A 599 -36.14 3.69 16.63
C PRO A 599 -35.85 2.29 16.08
N ALA A 600 -36.58 1.84 15.05
CA ALA A 600 -36.34 0.57 14.38
C ALA A 600 -35.25 0.64 13.30
N ALA A 601 -34.81 1.85 12.92
CA ALA A 601 -33.80 2.05 11.90
C ALA A 601 -32.43 1.48 12.33
N GLY A 602 -31.74 0.79 11.43
CA GLY A 602 -30.45 0.15 11.71
C GLY A 602 -29.39 1.10 12.28
N ALA A 603 -29.37 2.35 11.81
CA ALA A 603 -28.46 3.41 12.23
C ALA A 603 -29.14 4.50 13.09
N TRP A 604 -30.16 4.15 13.88
CA TRP A 604 -30.93 5.10 14.69
C TRP A 604 -30.06 6.00 15.59
N TYR A 605 -28.99 5.46 16.19
CA TYR A 605 -28.03 6.23 16.97
C TYR A 605 -27.47 7.42 16.18
N GLU A 606 -27.01 7.15 14.96
CA GLU A 606 -26.45 8.19 14.09
C GLU A 606 -27.50 9.21 13.67
N HIS A 607 -28.73 8.78 13.39
CA HIS A 607 -29.80 9.68 12.97
C HIS A 607 -30.10 10.72 14.06
N ARG A 608 -30.20 10.29 15.33
CA ARG A 608 -30.36 11.21 16.46
C ARG A 608 -29.17 12.17 16.57
N ARG A 609 -27.96 11.62 16.52
CA ARG A 609 -26.73 12.37 16.80
C ARG A 609 -26.41 13.40 15.71
N LEU A 610 -26.60 13.06 14.44
CA LEU A 610 -26.45 14.00 13.33
C LEU A 610 -27.53 15.08 13.37
N SER A 611 -28.78 14.71 13.69
CA SER A 611 -29.86 15.69 13.76
C SER A 611 -29.62 16.74 14.85
N ASP A 612 -29.22 16.30 16.05
CA ASP A 612 -28.91 17.20 17.16
C ASP A 612 -27.68 18.07 16.87
N GLY A 613 -26.56 17.43 16.48
CA GLY A 613 -25.29 18.13 16.25
C GLY A 613 -25.31 19.11 15.08
N ALA A 614 -26.05 18.82 14.01
CA ALA A 614 -26.14 19.68 12.82
C ALA A 614 -27.38 20.59 12.82
N GLY A 615 -28.17 20.60 13.91
CA GLY A 615 -29.36 21.45 14.06
C GLY A 615 -30.47 21.14 13.05
N MET A 616 -30.67 19.86 12.71
CA MET A 616 -31.76 19.39 11.87
C MET A 616 -32.96 18.96 12.72
N ARG A 617 -34.17 19.02 12.16
CA ARG A 617 -35.35 18.40 12.78
C ARG A 617 -35.34 16.89 12.52
N LEU A 618 -35.39 16.06 13.56
CA LEU A 618 -35.50 14.61 13.41
C LEU A 618 -36.98 14.22 13.26
N LEU A 619 -37.37 13.80 12.06
CA LEU A 619 -38.76 13.53 11.72
C LEU A 619 -38.92 12.12 11.15
N THR A 620 -40.11 11.54 11.32
CA THR A 620 -40.57 10.31 10.65
C THR A 620 -41.59 10.66 9.57
N GLU A 621 -41.99 9.69 8.75
CA GLU A 621 -43.00 9.93 7.71
C GLU A 621 -44.35 10.42 8.26
N SER A 622 -44.71 10.04 9.49
CA SER A 622 -45.94 10.51 10.15
C SER A 622 -45.89 11.99 10.57
N ASP A 623 -44.70 12.58 10.63
CA ASP A 623 -44.50 13.97 11.03
C ASP A 623 -44.50 14.92 9.81
N LEU A 624 -44.66 14.39 8.59
CA LEU A 624 -44.61 15.15 7.35
C LEU A 624 -46.01 15.32 6.74
N ASP A 625 -46.23 16.50 6.16
CA ASP A 625 -47.38 16.79 5.31
C ASP A 625 -46.96 17.72 4.17
N VAL A 626 -47.79 17.86 3.16
CA VAL A 626 -47.59 18.84 2.08
C VAL A 626 -48.77 19.82 2.10
N ARG A 627 -48.50 21.11 2.20
CA ARG A 627 -49.52 22.17 2.24
C ARG A 627 -49.15 23.27 1.27
N ASP A 628 -50.08 23.63 0.38
CA ASP A 628 -49.85 24.60 -0.69
C ASP A 628 -48.63 24.28 -1.58
N GLY A 629 -48.31 22.98 -1.67
CA GLY A 629 -47.16 22.43 -2.39
C GLY A 629 -45.81 22.73 -1.73
N HIS A 630 -45.77 23.08 -0.45
CA HIS A 630 -44.58 23.08 0.39
C HIS A 630 -44.61 21.87 1.32
N VAL A 631 -43.46 21.23 1.53
CA VAL A 631 -43.33 20.21 2.57
C VAL A 631 -43.28 20.90 3.92
N VAL A 632 -44.10 20.45 4.86
CA VAL A 632 -44.21 21.03 6.20
C VAL A 632 -44.11 19.96 7.27
N GLU A 633 -43.68 20.35 8.46
CA GLU A 633 -43.89 19.53 9.64
C GLU A 633 -45.39 19.56 10.00
N ALA A 634 -46.02 18.39 10.07
CA ALA A 634 -47.46 18.25 10.22
C ALA A 634 -48.01 18.93 11.49
N ALA A 635 -47.25 18.84 12.59
CA ALA A 635 -47.62 19.35 13.90
C ALA A 635 -47.54 20.88 14.02
N THR A 636 -46.51 21.50 13.44
CA THR A 636 -46.24 22.95 13.57
C THR A 636 -46.73 23.75 12.37
N GLY A 637 -46.74 23.13 11.18
CA GLY A 637 -46.97 23.81 9.90
C GLY A 637 -45.74 24.53 9.35
N ASP A 638 -44.57 24.38 9.98
CA ASP A 638 -43.33 25.02 9.53
C ASP A 638 -42.85 24.41 8.22
N VAL A 639 -42.43 25.26 7.28
CA VAL A 639 -41.92 24.84 5.97
C VAL A 639 -40.52 24.23 6.11
N LEU A 640 -40.36 23.05 5.53
CA LEU A 640 -39.09 22.33 5.44
C LEU A 640 -38.49 22.54 4.06
N HIS A 641 -37.23 22.96 4.02
CA HIS A 641 -36.55 23.36 2.78
C HIS A 641 -35.57 22.29 2.29
N ALA A 642 -35.09 21.42 3.17
CA ALA A 642 -34.32 20.25 2.80
C ALA A 642 -34.66 19.02 3.66
N LEU A 643 -34.77 17.87 3.01
CA LEU A 643 -35.00 16.57 3.62
C LEU A 643 -33.75 15.71 3.42
N TYR A 644 -33.00 15.46 4.51
CA TYR A 644 -31.94 14.48 4.56
C TYR A 644 -32.54 13.09 4.83
N LEU A 645 -32.79 12.35 3.75
CA LEU A 645 -33.42 11.04 3.70
C LEU A 645 -32.46 9.97 4.25
N ARG A 646 -32.82 9.38 5.40
CA ARG A 646 -32.14 8.26 6.04
C ARG A 646 -33.11 7.08 6.24
N VAL A 647 -33.92 6.82 5.22
CA VAL A 647 -34.91 5.73 5.17
C VAL A 647 -34.49 4.67 4.15
N ASP A 648 -34.86 3.41 4.39
CA ASP A 648 -34.47 2.27 3.54
C ASP A 648 -35.39 2.04 2.32
N ARG A 649 -36.31 2.99 2.04
CA ARG A 649 -37.27 2.93 0.92
C ARG A 649 -37.20 4.19 0.07
N ASP A 650 -37.68 4.08 -1.17
CA ASP A 650 -37.76 5.22 -2.10
C ASP A 650 -38.65 6.34 -1.55
N ALA A 651 -38.31 7.58 -1.87
CA ALA A 651 -39.07 8.76 -1.43
C ALA A 651 -40.54 8.70 -1.90
N SER A 652 -40.80 8.12 -3.08
CA SER A 652 -42.14 7.90 -3.62
C SER A 652 -42.98 6.92 -2.79
N ALA A 653 -42.34 6.05 -1.99
CA ALA A 653 -43.02 5.06 -1.15
C ALA A 653 -43.45 5.61 0.23
N LEU A 654 -43.08 6.85 0.58
CA LEU A 654 -43.49 7.50 1.82
C LEU A 654 -45.00 7.74 1.83
N ARG A 655 -45.66 7.41 2.94
CA ARG A 655 -47.11 7.53 3.08
C ARG A 655 -47.52 7.67 4.54
N THR A 656 -48.70 8.24 4.77
CA THR A 656 -49.36 8.22 6.09
C THR A 656 -50.81 7.79 5.97
N ASP A 657 -51.45 7.46 7.09
CA ASP A 657 -52.88 7.14 7.12
C ASP A 657 -53.76 8.31 6.62
N LEU A 658 -53.30 9.55 6.82
CA LEU A 658 -53.99 10.76 6.41
C LEU A 658 -53.64 11.18 4.98
N THR A 659 -52.42 10.89 4.52
CA THR A 659 -51.89 11.27 3.21
C THR A 659 -51.22 10.06 2.55
N PRO A 660 -52.00 9.14 1.93
CA PRO A 660 -51.48 7.92 1.32
C PRO A 660 -50.55 8.18 0.12
N ASP A 661 -50.60 9.37 -0.47
CA ASP A 661 -49.82 9.84 -1.62
C ASP A 661 -48.69 10.81 -1.22
N LEU A 662 -48.28 10.83 0.06
CA LEU A 662 -47.29 11.76 0.61
C LEU A 662 -46.00 11.82 -0.23
N GLY A 663 -45.41 10.67 -0.57
CA GLY A 663 -44.19 10.58 -1.34
C GLY A 663 -44.29 11.25 -2.71
N ALA A 664 -45.40 11.01 -3.43
CA ALA A 664 -45.67 11.68 -4.70
C ALA A 664 -45.77 13.20 -4.55
N ARG A 665 -46.44 13.67 -3.49
CA ARG A 665 -46.58 15.11 -3.21
C ARG A 665 -45.25 15.77 -2.81
N ILE A 666 -44.36 15.05 -2.12
CA ILE A 666 -42.99 15.51 -1.82
C ILE A 666 -42.19 15.63 -3.11
N LEU A 667 -42.29 14.65 -4.01
CA LEU A 667 -41.63 14.70 -5.32
C LEU A 667 -42.15 15.85 -6.19
N ASP A 668 -43.46 16.12 -6.19
CA ASP A 668 -44.04 17.29 -6.86
C ASP A 668 -43.46 18.60 -6.31
N ALA A 669 -43.28 18.70 -4.99
CA ALA A 669 -42.66 19.87 -4.36
C ALA A 669 -41.17 19.99 -4.71
N ALA A 670 -40.45 18.88 -4.80
CA ALA A 670 -39.03 18.85 -5.17
C ALA A 670 -38.82 19.22 -6.65
N GLU A 671 -39.66 18.69 -7.55
CA GLU A 671 -39.69 19.05 -8.98
C GLU A 671 -39.98 20.55 -9.18
N ALA A 672 -40.86 21.12 -8.36
CA ALA A 672 -41.13 22.56 -8.35
C ALA A 672 -40.04 23.42 -7.69
N GLY A 673 -38.94 22.82 -7.23
CA GLY A 673 -37.83 23.52 -6.56
C GLY A 673 -38.19 24.06 -5.17
N ARG A 674 -39.19 23.49 -4.48
CA ARG A 674 -39.66 24.00 -3.18
C ARG A 674 -39.05 23.28 -1.98
N VAL A 675 -38.43 22.12 -2.22
CA VAL A 675 -37.70 21.34 -1.22
C VAL A 675 -36.52 20.64 -1.89
N TYR A 676 -35.40 20.57 -1.19
CA TYR A 676 -34.22 19.82 -1.61
C TYR A 676 -34.18 18.42 -0.97
N LEU A 677 -33.87 17.38 -1.75
CA LEU A 677 -33.77 16.01 -1.27
C LEU A 677 -32.30 15.59 -1.22
N ALA A 678 -31.83 15.16 -0.05
CA ALA A 678 -30.46 14.73 0.19
C ALA A 678 -30.45 13.34 0.83
N ASN A 679 -29.67 12.36 0.39
CA ASN A 679 -29.27 12.23 -1.00
C ASN A 679 -30.52 12.07 -1.88
N ALA A 680 -30.40 12.44 -3.15
CA ALA A 680 -31.51 12.35 -4.08
C ALA A 680 -31.91 10.88 -4.34
N PRO A 681 -33.19 10.62 -4.64
CA PRO A 681 -33.64 9.34 -5.20
C PRO A 681 -32.79 8.89 -6.39
N GLY A 682 -32.70 7.57 -6.60
CA GLY A 682 -31.96 6.97 -7.72
C GLY A 682 -30.43 6.91 -7.57
N ASN A 683 -29.86 7.37 -6.45
CA ASN A 683 -28.41 7.29 -6.23
C ASN A 683 -27.89 5.87 -5.96
N ALA A 684 -28.77 4.94 -5.55
CA ALA A 684 -28.44 3.53 -5.39
C ALA A 684 -27.91 2.89 -6.68
N LEU A 685 -28.11 3.55 -7.84
CA LEU A 685 -27.50 3.18 -9.11
C LEU A 685 -25.95 3.10 -9.04
N VAL A 686 -25.31 3.91 -8.21
CA VAL A 686 -23.84 3.95 -8.09
C VAL A 686 -23.34 2.97 -7.04
N ASP A 687 -24.16 2.66 -6.02
CA ASP A 687 -23.88 1.65 -5.00
C ASP A 687 -23.86 0.22 -5.59
N ASP A 688 -24.42 0.06 -6.80
CA ASP A 688 -24.43 -1.20 -7.52
C ASP A 688 -23.00 -1.67 -7.84
N LYS A 689 -22.68 -2.91 -7.46
CA LYS A 689 -21.32 -3.45 -7.62
C LYS A 689 -20.90 -3.61 -9.08
N ALA A 690 -21.84 -3.67 -10.02
CA ALA A 690 -21.53 -3.65 -11.44
C ALA A 690 -21.20 -2.23 -11.93
N MET A 691 -21.75 -1.18 -11.31
CA MET A 691 -21.43 0.22 -11.62
C MET A 691 -20.09 0.65 -11.03
N TYR A 692 -19.72 0.13 -9.84
CA TYR A 692 -18.41 0.36 -9.21
C TYR A 692 -17.21 0.17 -10.18
N VAL A 693 -17.29 -0.83 -11.07
CA VAL A 693 -16.26 -1.15 -12.06
C VAL A 693 -16.03 -0.02 -13.06
N ASN A 694 -17.07 0.77 -13.36
CA ASN A 694 -17.03 1.82 -14.37
C ASN A 694 -16.55 3.16 -13.82
N VAL A 695 -16.50 3.37 -12.50
CA VAL A 695 -16.17 4.68 -11.92
C VAL A 695 -14.81 5.24 -12.39
N PRO A 696 -13.74 4.44 -12.54
CA PRO A 696 -12.50 4.91 -13.18
C PRO A 696 -12.72 5.50 -14.59
N ASP A 697 -13.59 4.88 -15.40
CA ASP A 697 -13.92 5.37 -16.74
C ASP A 697 -14.84 6.61 -16.68
N LEU A 698 -15.69 6.72 -15.67
CA LEU A 698 -16.47 7.95 -15.42
C LEU A 698 -15.56 9.13 -15.10
N ILE A 699 -14.47 8.92 -14.34
CA ILE A 699 -13.47 9.96 -14.06
C ILE A 699 -12.83 10.42 -15.37
N TRP A 700 -12.39 9.49 -16.23
CA TRP A 700 -11.86 9.84 -17.55
C TRP A 700 -12.86 10.60 -18.41
N TYR A 701 -14.10 10.09 -18.50
CA TYR A 701 -15.12 10.66 -19.38
C TYR A 701 -15.58 12.06 -18.95
N TYR A 702 -15.86 12.26 -17.66
CA TYR A 702 -16.43 13.51 -17.16
C TYR A 702 -15.41 14.57 -16.79
N LEU A 703 -14.19 14.15 -16.39
CA LEU A 703 -13.17 15.06 -15.89
C LEU A 703 -11.96 15.19 -16.83
N ASP A 704 -11.78 14.28 -17.79
CA ASP A 704 -10.55 14.18 -18.62
C ASP A 704 -9.28 14.03 -17.74
N GLU A 705 -9.43 13.30 -16.64
CA GLU A 705 -8.39 13.08 -15.64
C GLU A 705 -8.11 11.59 -15.45
N LYS A 706 -6.87 11.24 -15.08
CA LYS A 706 -6.55 9.88 -14.62
C LYS A 706 -7.05 9.72 -13.17
N PRO A 707 -7.65 8.56 -12.81
CA PRO A 707 -8.00 8.25 -11.43
C PRO A 707 -6.78 8.37 -10.49
N LEU A 708 -6.93 9.16 -9.43
CA LEU A 708 -5.89 9.36 -8.41
C LEU A 708 -5.86 8.24 -7.36
N LEU A 709 -7.00 7.56 -7.13
CA LEU A 709 -7.09 6.39 -6.27
C LEU A 709 -7.47 5.16 -7.08
N GLU A 710 -6.77 4.06 -6.83
CA GLU A 710 -7.07 2.78 -7.46
C GLU A 710 -8.36 2.19 -6.90
N SER A 711 -9.17 1.59 -7.76
CA SER A 711 -10.22 0.66 -7.35
C SER A 711 -9.64 -0.75 -7.22
N VAL A 712 -10.20 -1.57 -6.33
CA VAL A 712 -9.90 -3.00 -6.31
C VAL A 712 -10.38 -3.62 -7.62
N PRO A 713 -9.54 -4.39 -8.35
CA PRO A 713 -9.95 -5.01 -9.61
C PRO A 713 -11.19 -5.90 -9.42
N THR A 714 -12.23 -5.60 -10.18
CA THR A 714 -13.54 -6.26 -10.12
C THR A 714 -13.97 -6.65 -11.53
N TYR A 715 -14.45 -7.88 -11.65
CA TYR A 715 -14.89 -8.55 -12.87
C TYR A 715 -16.41 -8.71 -12.86
N ARG A 716 -17.05 -8.38 -13.98
CA ARG A 716 -18.47 -8.54 -14.24
C ARG A 716 -18.73 -9.91 -14.84
N THR A 717 -19.47 -10.76 -14.13
CA THR A 717 -19.79 -12.09 -14.66
C THR A 717 -20.85 -12.05 -15.77
N SER A 718 -21.42 -10.87 -16.06
CA SER A 718 -22.24 -10.65 -17.25
C SER A 718 -21.43 -10.66 -18.56
N ILE A 719 -20.13 -10.36 -18.50
CA ILE A 719 -19.21 -10.39 -19.64
C ILE A 719 -18.63 -11.80 -19.77
N GLU A 720 -18.79 -12.43 -20.93
CA GLU A 720 -18.43 -13.84 -21.12
C GLU A 720 -16.96 -14.17 -20.80
N GLY A 721 -16.02 -13.35 -21.27
CA GLY A 721 -14.59 -13.55 -21.01
C GLY A 721 -14.23 -13.42 -19.52
N GLU A 722 -14.77 -12.40 -18.86
CA GLU A 722 -14.57 -12.19 -17.42
C GLU A 722 -15.24 -13.28 -16.59
N ARG A 723 -16.45 -13.71 -16.96
CA ARG A 723 -17.17 -14.82 -16.33
C ARG A 723 -16.37 -16.10 -16.32
N MET A 724 -15.74 -16.46 -17.43
CA MET A 724 -14.91 -17.67 -17.49
C MET A 724 -13.75 -17.59 -16.49
N SER A 725 -13.04 -16.46 -16.46
CA SER A 725 -11.96 -16.21 -15.49
C SER A 725 -12.47 -16.33 -14.04
N VAL A 726 -13.62 -15.74 -13.72
CA VAL A 726 -14.22 -15.82 -12.38
C VAL A 726 -14.62 -17.25 -12.02
N LEU A 727 -15.26 -17.99 -12.93
CA LEU A 727 -15.68 -19.37 -12.68
C LEU A 727 -14.49 -20.29 -12.42
N ASP A 728 -13.38 -20.12 -13.15
CA ASP A 728 -12.16 -20.89 -12.93
C ASP A 728 -11.52 -20.58 -11.57
N ARG A 729 -11.60 -19.32 -11.13
CA ARG A 729 -10.91 -18.79 -9.95
C ARG A 729 -11.80 -18.49 -8.73
N VAL A 730 -13.03 -19.04 -8.64
CA VAL A 730 -13.94 -18.75 -7.50
C VAL A 730 -13.29 -18.97 -6.12
N GLY A 731 -12.41 -19.97 -5.99
CA GLY A 731 -11.66 -20.25 -4.75
C GLY A 731 -10.50 -19.28 -4.47
N GLU A 732 -10.18 -18.37 -5.39
CA GLU A 732 -9.11 -17.38 -5.27
C GLU A 732 -9.66 -15.95 -5.15
N LEU A 733 -10.94 -15.73 -5.45
CA LEU A 733 -11.58 -14.41 -5.54
C LEU A 733 -12.56 -14.17 -4.38
N VAL A 734 -12.88 -12.90 -4.14
CA VAL A 734 -14.09 -12.52 -3.39
C VAL A 734 -15.24 -12.45 -4.38
N THR A 735 -16.31 -13.22 -4.17
CA THR A 735 -17.51 -13.12 -5.02
C THR A 735 -18.66 -12.53 -4.23
N LYS A 736 -19.38 -11.59 -4.86
CA LYS A 736 -20.44 -10.80 -4.22
C LYS A 736 -21.66 -10.75 -5.13
N PRO A 737 -22.88 -10.81 -4.59
CA PRO A 737 -24.08 -10.51 -5.36
C PRO A 737 -24.07 -9.03 -5.76
N VAL A 738 -24.57 -8.70 -6.95
CA VAL A 738 -24.64 -7.32 -7.46
C VAL A 738 -25.54 -6.46 -6.56
N ASP A 739 -26.70 -6.98 -6.18
CA ASP A 739 -27.75 -6.32 -5.38
C ASP A 739 -27.62 -6.48 -3.86
N GLY A 740 -26.67 -7.28 -3.36
CA GLY A 740 -26.61 -7.58 -1.93
C GLY A 740 -26.07 -6.44 -1.07
N GLU A 741 -26.77 -6.13 0.02
CA GLU A 741 -26.37 -5.12 0.99
C GLU A 741 -25.61 -5.72 2.19
N GLY A 742 -24.75 -4.90 2.82
CA GLY A 742 -24.20 -5.19 4.15
C GLY A 742 -23.40 -6.49 4.23
N GLY A 743 -22.70 -6.90 3.17
CA GLY A 743 -21.84 -8.09 3.15
C GLY A 743 -22.58 -9.44 3.21
N ARG A 744 -23.90 -9.46 3.00
CA ARG A 744 -24.67 -10.70 2.85
C ARG A 744 -24.26 -11.43 1.57
N ASP A 745 -24.20 -12.76 1.64
CA ASP A 745 -23.79 -13.64 0.53
C ASP A 745 -22.43 -13.32 -0.12
N VAL A 746 -21.52 -12.68 0.61
CA VAL A 746 -20.12 -12.57 0.20
C VAL A 746 -19.38 -13.87 0.50
N LEU A 747 -18.71 -14.43 -0.52
CA LEU A 747 -17.80 -15.57 -0.37
C LEU A 747 -16.36 -15.08 -0.53
N ILE A 748 -15.51 -15.37 0.46
CA ILE A 748 -14.06 -15.14 0.37
C ILE A 748 -13.43 -16.47 -0.04
N GLY A 749 -13.11 -16.62 -1.33
CA GLY A 749 -12.63 -17.87 -1.92
C GLY A 749 -11.52 -18.56 -1.12
N PRO A 750 -10.41 -17.87 -0.79
CA PRO A 750 -9.30 -18.49 -0.07
C PRO A 750 -9.62 -19.01 1.33
N ALA A 751 -10.69 -18.50 1.96
CA ALA A 751 -11.16 -18.94 3.27
C ALA A 751 -12.35 -19.92 3.20
N ALA A 752 -12.88 -20.16 2.00
CA ALA A 752 -14.05 -21.00 1.78
C ALA A 752 -13.67 -22.47 1.59
N SER A 753 -14.56 -23.37 2.02
CA SER A 753 -14.43 -24.80 1.77
C SER A 753 -14.71 -25.13 0.30
N ALA A 754 -14.14 -26.25 -0.18
CA ALA A 754 -14.36 -26.71 -1.56
C ALA A 754 -15.87 -26.88 -1.93
N PRO A 755 -16.75 -27.36 -1.04
CA PRO A 755 -18.20 -27.39 -1.29
C PRO A 755 -18.82 -26.00 -1.49
N GLU A 756 -18.45 -25.01 -0.66
CA GLU A 756 -18.95 -23.63 -0.78
C GLU A 756 -18.52 -22.97 -2.10
N VAL A 757 -17.25 -23.19 -2.49
CA VAL A 757 -16.73 -22.74 -3.79
C VAL A 757 -17.49 -23.36 -4.96
N ALA A 758 -17.78 -24.66 -4.88
CA ALA A 758 -18.55 -25.36 -5.92
C ALA A 758 -20.01 -24.89 -6.00
N GLU A 759 -20.63 -24.59 -4.86
CA GLU A 759 -21.98 -23.99 -4.81
C GLU A 759 -22.00 -22.61 -5.44
N ARG A 760 -21.05 -21.75 -5.04
CA ARG A 760 -20.94 -20.40 -5.60
C ARG A 760 -20.70 -20.41 -7.11
N ARG A 761 -19.85 -21.31 -7.60
CA ARG A 761 -19.63 -21.50 -9.04
C ARG A 761 -20.93 -21.85 -9.77
N ARG A 762 -21.78 -22.71 -9.18
CA ARG A 762 -23.10 -23.06 -9.75
C ARG A 762 -24.06 -21.86 -9.72
N ALA A 763 -24.08 -21.07 -8.65
CA ALA A 763 -24.90 -19.87 -8.56
C ALA A 763 -24.51 -18.82 -9.62
N ILE A 764 -23.21 -18.55 -9.80
CA ILE A 764 -22.71 -17.61 -10.82
C ILE A 764 -23.05 -18.09 -12.23
N ALA A 765 -22.91 -19.40 -12.51
CA ALA A 765 -23.25 -19.95 -13.82
C ALA A 765 -24.75 -19.89 -14.13
N ALA A 766 -25.60 -20.01 -13.10
CA ALA A 766 -27.06 -19.98 -13.25
C ALA A 766 -27.60 -18.55 -13.49
N ASP A 767 -27.02 -17.54 -12.87
CA ASP A 767 -27.37 -16.14 -13.06
C ASP A 767 -26.13 -15.25 -13.18
N PRO A 768 -25.48 -15.20 -14.35
CA PRO A 768 -24.24 -14.45 -14.50
C PRO A 768 -24.38 -12.94 -14.33
N ALA A 769 -25.58 -12.37 -14.46
CA ALA A 769 -25.79 -10.93 -14.29
C ALA A 769 -25.91 -10.54 -12.80
N GLY A 770 -26.21 -11.50 -11.92
CA GLY A 770 -26.39 -11.26 -10.48
C GLY A 770 -25.11 -11.24 -9.65
N TRP A 771 -23.92 -11.40 -10.24
CA TRP A 771 -22.66 -11.52 -9.50
C TRP A 771 -21.52 -10.66 -10.04
N VAL A 772 -20.57 -10.37 -9.15
CA VAL A 772 -19.24 -9.88 -9.48
C VAL A 772 -18.17 -10.73 -8.79
N GLY A 773 -17.01 -10.85 -9.43
CA GLY A 773 -15.79 -11.37 -8.81
C GLY A 773 -14.81 -10.23 -8.56
N GLN A 774 -14.15 -10.20 -7.42
CA GLN A 774 -13.22 -9.15 -7.04
C GLN A 774 -11.91 -9.80 -6.56
N GLU A 775 -10.77 -9.23 -6.95
CA GLU A 775 -9.46 -9.72 -6.47
C GLU A 775 -9.40 -9.59 -4.93
N VAL A 776 -8.83 -10.59 -4.28
CA VAL A 776 -8.61 -10.54 -2.83
C VAL A 776 -7.49 -9.55 -2.54
N VAL A 777 -7.81 -8.47 -1.83
CA VAL A 777 -6.80 -7.55 -1.31
C VAL A 777 -6.30 -8.11 0.02
N GLN A 778 -4.98 -8.28 0.14
CA GLN A 778 -4.35 -8.47 1.45
C GLN A 778 -4.51 -7.16 2.22
N LEU A 779 -5.51 -7.13 3.10
CA LEU A 779 -5.81 -5.97 3.93
C LEU A 779 -4.63 -5.71 4.88
N SER A 780 -4.26 -4.46 5.03
CA SER A 780 -3.36 -4.03 6.09
C SER A 780 -3.87 -4.46 7.46
N SER A 781 -2.96 -4.52 8.44
CA SER A 781 -3.31 -4.74 9.84
C SER A 781 -2.94 -3.55 10.70
N HIS A 782 -3.61 -3.45 11.83
CA HIS A 782 -3.32 -2.47 12.86
C HIS A 782 -3.35 -3.14 14.26
N PRO A 783 -2.48 -2.73 15.20
CA PRO A 783 -2.54 -3.16 16.59
C PRO A 783 -3.93 -2.98 17.20
N THR A 784 -4.37 -4.00 17.92
CA THR A 784 -5.66 -4.12 18.62
C THR A 784 -5.41 -4.80 19.95
N ILE A 785 -6.13 -4.43 21.00
CA ILE A 785 -6.01 -5.07 22.31
C ILE A 785 -6.55 -6.50 22.20
N GLY A 786 -5.66 -7.47 22.43
CA GLY A 786 -5.93 -8.88 22.53
C GLY A 786 -5.71 -9.41 23.96
N PRO A 787 -5.98 -10.72 24.18
CA PRO A 787 -5.90 -11.33 25.53
C PRO A 787 -4.51 -11.30 26.16
N ALA A 788 -3.45 -11.22 25.36
CA ALA A 788 -2.05 -11.30 25.79
C ALA A 788 -1.26 -10.01 25.51
N GLY A 789 -1.94 -8.91 25.18
CA GLY A 789 -1.32 -7.65 24.77
C GLY A 789 -1.84 -7.19 23.41
N LEU A 790 -0.99 -6.53 22.62
CA LEU A 790 -1.37 -6.06 21.28
C LEU A 790 -1.28 -7.20 20.26
N ASP A 791 -2.32 -7.35 19.44
CA ASP A 791 -2.38 -8.28 18.32
C ASP A 791 -2.75 -7.53 17.02
N PRO A 792 -2.19 -7.94 15.86
CA PRO A 792 -2.56 -7.36 14.58
C PRO A 792 -3.94 -7.85 14.13
N ARG A 793 -4.82 -6.91 13.76
CA ARG A 793 -6.13 -7.20 13.15
C ARG A 793 -6.29 -6.44 11.85
N HIS A 794 -6.97 -7.05 10.88
CA HIS A 794 -7.24 -6.40 9.61
C HIS A 794 -8.17 -5.21 9.82
N VAL A 795 -7.86 -4.10 9.13
CA VAL A 795 -8.64 -2.87 9.22
C VAL A 795 -9.02 -2.36 7.84
N ASP A 796 -10.11 -1.61 7.79
CA ASP A 796 -10.44 -0.76 6.66
C ASP A 796 -10.82 0.65 7.16
N LEU A 797 -11.10 1.56 6.22
CA LEU A 797 -11.46 2.93 6.52
C LEU A 797 -12.71 3.32 5.73
N ARG A 798 -13.73 3.84 6.41
CA ARG A 798 -14.82 4.56 5.75
C ARG A 798 -14.64 6.05 5.91
N ALA A 799 -14.45 6.76 4.80
CA ALA A 799 -14.29 8.20 4.75
C ALA A 799 -15.49 8.87 4.06
N PHE A 800 -15.75 10.14 4.36
CA PHE A 800 -16.95 10.84 3.90
C PHE A 800 -16.61 12.10 3.10
N VAL A 801 -17.21 12.27 1.93
CA VAL A 801 -17.07 13.48 1.12
C VAL A 801 -18.39 14.23 1.07
N TYR A 802 -18.32 15.53 1.29
CA TYR A 802 -19.42 16.47 1.14
C TYR A 802 -19.30 17.24 -0.16
N VAL A 803 -20.43 17.40 -0.86
CA VAL A 803 -20.48 17.96 -2.21
C VAL A 803 -21.48 19.11 -2.29
N THR A 804 -21.03 20.25 -2.80
CA THR A 804 -21.86 21.44 -3.08
C THR A 804 -22.00 21.76 -4.57
N GLY A 805 -21.36 20.97 -5.44
CA GLY A 805 -21.27 21.22 -6.87
C GLY A 805 -20.36 20.21 -7.58
N THR A 806 -19.93 20.55 -8.81
CA THR A 806 -19.11 19.66 -9.65
C THR A 806 -17.72 20.23 -9.94
N GLY A 807 -17.43 21.44 -9.46
CA GLY A 807 -16.12 22.06 -9.52
C GLY A 807 -15.09 21.39 -8.60
N PRO A 808 -13.78 21.59 -8.83
CA PRO A 808 -12.73 21.03 -7.98
C PRO A 808 -12.83 21.46 -6.51
N ASP A 809 -13.26 22.70 -6.26
CA ASP A 809 -13.38 23.28 -4.92
C ASP A 809 -14.75 23.00 -4.26
N ASP A 810 -15.64 22.30 -4.95
CA ASP A 810 -17.00 21.99 -4.46
C ASP A 810 -17.06 20.67 -3.68
N THR A 811 -15.91 20.09 -3.34
CA THR A 811 -15.81 18.84 -2.57
C THR A 811 -14.97 19.03 -1.31
N HIS A 812 -15.42 18.41 -0.22
CA HIS A 812 -14.72 18.46 1.06
C HIS A 812 -14.69 17.08 1.70
N LEU A 813 -13.49 16.55 1.96
CA LEU A 813 -13.31 15.34 2.77
C LEU A 813 -13.52 15.70 4.24
N ALA A 814 -14.50 15.06 4.87
CA ALA A 814 -14.87 15.28 6.26
C ALA A 814 -13.71 14.92 7.21
N ASP A 815 -13.44 15.75 8.23
CA ASP A 815 -12.38 15.52 9.24
C ASP A 815 -12.71 14.38 10.24
N VAL A 816 -13.42 13.37 9.78
CA VAL A 816 -13.81 12.16 10.51
C VAL A 816 -13.82 10.98 9.55
N ALA A 817 -13.37 9.83 10.05
CA ALA A 817 -13.48 8.56 9.35
C ALA A 817 -13.74 7.44 10.35
N LEU A 818 -14.41 6.40 9.88
CA LEU A 818 -14.69 5.21 10.67
C LEU A 818 -13.71 4.11 10.29
N THR A 819 -12.74 3.82 11.16
CA THR A 819 -11.91 2.62 11.01
C THR A 819 -12.66 1.43 11.57
N ARG A 820 -12.88 0.41 10.74
CA ARG A 820 -13.48 -0.87 11.17
C ARG A 820 -12.40 -1.92 11.33
N VAL A 821 -12.54 -2.80 12.31
CA VAL A 821 -11.55 -3.83 12.64
C VAL A 821 -12.18 -5.22 12.61
N ALA A 822 -11.50 -6.16 11.95
CA ALA A 822 -11.96 -7.54 11.85
C ALA A 822 -11.73 -8.34 13.16
N PRO A 823 -12.58 -9.32 13.46
CA PRO A 823 -12.33 -10.26 14.55
C PRO A 823 -11.15 -11.19 14.22
N GLU A 824 -10.80 -12.06 15.16
CA GLU A 824 -9.57 -12.85 15.08
C GLU A 824 -9.62 -13.82 13.90
N GLY A 825 -8.55 -13.86 13.10
CA GLY A 825 -8.46 -14.76 11.94
C GLY A 825 -9.43 -14.43 10.80
N SER A 826 -10.14 -13.29 10.85
CA SER A 826 -11.09 -12.87 9.83
C SER A 826 -10.54 -11.73 8.97
N LEU A 827 -10.91 -11.72 7.69
CA LEU A 827 -10.76 -10.57 6.77
C LEU A 827 -12.04 -9.72 6.71
N VAL A 828 -13.12 -10.16 7.37
CA VAL A 828 -14.42 -9.47 7.35
C VAL A 828 -14.49 -8.51 8.52
N VAL A 829 -14.47 -7.21 8.21
CA VAL A 829 -14.55 -6.11 9.19
C VAL A 829 -15.99 -5.67 9.53
N ASN A 830 -16.99 -6.26 8.89
CA ASN A 830 -18.39 -5.85 9.05
C ASN A 830 -18.91 -6.13 10.47
N SER A 831 -19.50 -5.12 11.11
CA SER A 831 -20.06 -5.18 12.47
C SER A 831 -21.14 -6.25 12.65
N SER A 832 -21.91 -6.55 11.60
CA SER A 832 -22.92 -7.63 11.61
C SER A 832 -22.32 -9.04 11.76
N ARG A 833 -21.00 -9.20 11.58
CA ARG A 833 -20.26 -10.45 11.78
C ARG A 833 -19.20 -10.34 12.89
N GLY A 834 -19.40 -9.45 13.85
CA GLY A 834 -18.52 -9.29 15.01
C GLY A 834 -17.29 -8.41 14.78
N GLY A 835 -17.27 -7.61 13.70
CA GLY A 835 -16.27 -6.56 13.52
C GLY A 835 -16.49 -5.39 14.49
N GLY A 836 -15.39 -4.84 15.01
CA GLY A 836 -15.41 -3.64 15.86
C GLY A 836 -15.01 -2.38 15.09
N ALA A 837 -14.71 -1.31 15.82
CA ALA A 837 -14.18 -0.05 15.29
C ALA A 837 -13.10 0.55 16.19
N LYS A 838 -12.35 1.50 15.63
CA LYS A 838 -11.28 2.27 16.29
C LYS A 838 -11.42 3.75 15.94
N ASP A 839 -11.04 4.63 16.87
CA ASP A 839 -10.84 6.04 16.55
C ASP A 839 -9.78 6.18 15.44
N THR A 840 -10.04 7.11 14.52
CA THR A 840 -9.11 7.45 13.44
C THR A 840 -8.52 8.83 13.73
N TRP A 841 -7.23 8.86 14.05
CA TRP A 841 -6.47 10.08 14.29
C TRP A 841 -5.95 10.64 12.97
N ILE A 842 -6.66 11.64 12.45
CA ILE A 842 -6.30 12.37 11.25
C ILE A 842 -5.38 13.52 11.64
N VAL A 843 -4.13 13.49 11.16
CA VAL A 843 -3.13 14.51 11.45
C VAL A 843 -3.24 15.66 10.44
N GLY A 844 -3.31 16.89 10.92
CA GLY A 844 -3.28 18.11 10.11
C GLY A 844 -1.87 18.52 9.69
N THR A 845 -1.77 19.49 8.78
CA THR A 845 -0.50 20.16 8.45
C THR A 845 -0.29 21.39 9.31
N ASP A 846 0.95 21.80 9.57
CA ASP A 846 1.33 23.04 10.27
C ASP A 846 0.81 24.33 9.61
N ARG A 847 0.18 24.24 8.43
CA ARG A 847 -0.49 25.37 7.80
C ARG A 847 -1.78 25.70 8.56
N GLU A 848 -1.66 26.69 9.42
CA GLU A 848 -2.78 27.51 9.91
C GLU A 848 -3.72 27.85 8.75
N ASP A 849 -4.92 27.29 8.77
CA ASP A 849 -6.06 27.89 8.08
C ASP A 849 -6.42 29.17 8.84
N SER A 850 -5.77 30.27 8.45
CA SER A 850 -6.12 31.65 8.82
C SER A 850 -7.34 32.15 8.06
#